data_AF-A0A562LMQ8-F1
#
_entry.id   AF-A0A562LMQ8-F1
#
_cell.length_a   1.000
_cell.length_b   1.000
_cell.length_c   1.000
_cell.angle_alpha   90.00
_cell.angle_beta   90.00
_cell.angle_gamma   90.00
#
_symmetry.space_group_name_H-M   'P 1'
#
loop_
_entity.id
_entity.type
_entity.pdbx_description
1 polymer ?
#
loop_
_entity_poly.entity_id
_entity_poly.type
_entity_poly.pdbx_seq_one_letter_code
_entity_poly.pdbx_strand_id
1 'polypeptide(L)'
;MTALASYSTGLATVGAGGTTVTGTSTIWSGTNVKPGDIFQIGNFQSVISDVTDTTHLIIPPWGGGAQTGVAYTIWKVSPQRFAGSEAMATVNELVAAFNTSGYFVFVDIDETEPDPSLGDDGQYAFQPTTGKTWVKIAGVWTFLGIYKGFNLTGAWDSGTDYVVGDVVSLDGASYVCVLDHTNHTPPNTTYWQLLASKGDAGATGAKGDVAGIKLTYSTTTADADPGAGVFRLNNATPASATAAYIDNTQVGGASITAILDTWDDSTGTTKGYVRFEKTTDPTVWAQFRMTGSVVDGTGYRKLTLANGAGSGAFTNADTFAVTFSRAGDTGPGDVTAANNGSEFNAASFATTLSLIRYAAQTLTAAQKAQARANLDVLKKNYLLNSAMMVSQENGTTAGSAPGYFPVDQFAVNYGTTSAVYSAAQVASVTPGGSPNRLRVTVTTADAVLGGSDIVWIDQKIEGLRAGDLLYGSASAKTVTVQFGVKAPAGTYSVTFLNAAQNRSYVAEYTISGPEANTDVTKSVTIPGDQTGVWAKDNTVGLWIRWGLMAGSGFQQAAGSWQATNVFGSPNQFNLMGTNGNVFELFDVGLYEGSAAPSFQLPDLDDELRKCKRYWRKSYEPETVPGTATTAGLVAGGMNDASATGHGAVNFDVPMRVAPSVNYWDGAGNASKMSYPTSNTSTWNHNATINPGIFNVSKNGFSTGGPNAVPHVQSFIHYTASARL
;
A
#
# COMPACT_ATOMS: atom_id res chain seq x y z
N MET A 1 47.68 -11.90 24.82
CA MET A 1 47.20 -10.50 24.87
C MET A 1 46.28 -10.29 23.68
N THR A 2 44.99 -10.11 23.93
CA THR A 2 44.01 -9.78 22.89
C THR A 2 44.40 -8.43 22.28
N ALA A 3 44.49 -8.33 20.95
CA ALA A 3 44.83 -7.07 20.29
C ALA A 3 43.83 -5.98 20.72
N LEU A 4 44.33 -4.83 21.18
CA LEU A 4 43.49 -3.71 21.58
C LEU A 4 42.69 -3.26 20.36
N ALA A 5 41.36 -3.14 20.51
CA ALA A 5 40.50 -2.67 19.44
C ALA A 5 40.88 -1.22 19.09
N SER A 6 41.20 -0.98 17.82
CA SER A 6 41.55 0.34 17.29
C SER A 6 40.64 0.73 16.13
N TYR A 7 40.61 2.04 15.81
CA TYR A 7 39.95 2.55 14.61
C TYR A 7 40.74 3.73 14.02
N SER A 8 40.67 3.90 12.68
CA SER A 8 41.55 4.82 11.93
C SER A 8 40.84 5.47 10.71
N THR A 9 39.57 5.85 10.85
CA THR A 9 38.75 6.36 9.73
C THR A 9 38.77 7.88 9.63
N GLY A 10 39.21 8.42 8.50
CA GLY A 10 39.29 9.86 8.24
C GLY A 10 40.70 10.42 8.44
N LEU A 11 40.82 11.74 8.40
CA LEU A 11 42.10 12.45 8.55
C LEU A 11 42.04 13.41 9.73
N ALA A 12 43.19 13.69 10.34
CA ALA A 12 43.32 14.57 11.49
C ALA A 12 44.33 15.70 11.24
N THR A 13 44.06 16.86 11.82
CA THR A 13 44.88 18.07 11.79
C THR A 13 45.05 18.57 13.22
N VAL A 14 46.28 18.84 13.64
CA VAL A 14 46.59 19.41 14.96
C VAL A 14 47.82 20.31 14.85
N GLY A 15 47.75 21.51 15.43
CA GLY A 15 48.89 22.44 15.47
C GLY A 15 50.02 21.94 16.38
N ALA A 16 51.24 22.44 16.19
CA ALA A 16 52.34 22.15 17.11
C ALA A 16 52.02 22.67 18.52
N GLY A 17 52.05 21.79 19.54
CA GLY A 17 51.60 22.13 20.89
C GLY A 17 50.10 22.39 21.03
N GLY A 18 49.32 22.17 19.96
CA GLY A 18 47.87 22.37 19.95
C GLY A 18 47.17 21.39 20.87
N THR A 19 46.06 21.83 21.47
CA THR A 19 45.22 21.04 22.37
C THR A 19 43.91 20.57 21.72
N THR A 20 43.68 20.95 20.47
CA THR A 20 42.50 20.55 19.69
C THR A 20 42.94 19.87 18.41
N VAL A 21 42.39 18.68 18.17
CA VAL A 21 42.54 17.95 16.91
C VAL A 21 41.27 18.13 16.11
N THR A 22 41.38 18.62 14.88
CA THR A 22 40.26 18.70 13.93
C THR A 22 40.32 17.54 12.94
N GLY A 23 39.19 16.85 12.79
CA GLY A 23 38.98 15.72 11.92
C GLY A 23 38.29 16.08 10.61
N THR A 24 38.61 15.37 9.54
CA THR A 24 37.87 15.43 8.26
C THR A 24 37.46 14.03 7.85
N SER A 25 36.19 13.84 7.51
CA SER A 25 35.57 12.52 7.27
C SER A 25 35.76 11.53 8.44
N THR A 26 35.83 12.07 9.65
CA THR A 26 35.93 11.29 10.90
C THR A 26 34.55 10.83 11.34
N ILE A 27 34.52 9.76 12.13
CA ILE A 27 33.30 9.21 12.75
C ILE A 27 33.30 9.39 14.27
N TRP A 28 33.98 10.44 14.75
CA TRP A 28 34.14 10.70 16.17
C TRP A 28 32.77 10.91 16.79
N SER A 29 32.47 10.20 17.88
CA SER A 29 31.20 10.25 18.58
C SER A 29 31.41 9.57 19.93
N GLY A 30 30.61 9.90 20.94
CA GLY A 30 30.69 9.31 22.28
C GLY A 30 30.55 7.77 22.33
N THR A 31 30.21 7.15 21.19
CA THR A 31 30.18 5.69 20.99
C THR A 31 31.53 5.17 20.49
N ASN A 32 32.05 5.75 19.41
CA ASN A 32 33.27 5.28 18.74
C ASN A 32 34.55 5.79 19.39
N VAL A 33 34.48 6.86 20.18
CA VAL A 33 35.58 7.54 20.87
C VAL A 33 35.07 7.98 22.23
N LYS A 34 35.88 7.83 23.26
CA LYS A 34 35.55 8.34 24.60
C LYS A 34 36.75 9.05 25.20
N PRO A 35 36.52 10.04 26.07
CA PRO A 35 37.57 10.55 26.95
C PRO A 35 38.32 9.41 27.63
N GLY A 36 39.65 9.45 27.62
CA GLY A 36 40.55 8.39 28.09
C GLY A 36 41.01 7.39 27.02
N ASP A 37 40.47 7.42 25.80
CA ASP A 37 41.05 6.70 24.66
C ASP A 37 42.36 7.38 24.21
N ILE A 38 43.23 6.68 23.47
CA ILE A 38 44.51 7.23 22.99
C ILE A 38 44.42 7.61 21.51
N PHE A 39 44.76 8.85 21.19
CA PHE A 39 44.95 9.37 19.84
C PHE A 39 46.42 9.26 19.40
N GLN A 40 46.67 8.65 18.24
CA GLN A 40 48.00 8.42 17.69
C GLN A 40 48.14 8.90 16.25
N ILE A 41 49.23 9.60 15.94
CA ILE A 41 49.70 9.87 14.57
C ILE A 41 51.17 9.44 14.50
N GLY A 42 51.51 8.53 13.59
CA GLY A 42 52.86 7.99 13.49
C GLY A 42 53.30 7.36 14.81
N ASN A 43 54.41 7.86 15.38
CA ASN A 43 54.95 7.37 16.66
C ASN A 43 54.53 8.23 17.87
N PHE A 44 53.76 9.30 17.67
CA PHE A 44 53.32 10.18 18.74
C PHE A 44 51.91 9.81 19.19
N GLN A 45 51.71 9.78 20.51
CA GLN A 45 50.43 9.44 21.15
C GLN A 45 50.04 10.53 22.15
N SER A 46 48.74 10.77 22.29
CA SER A 46 48.16 11.64 23.31
C SER A 46 46.83 11.08 23.79
N VAL A 47 46.53 11.24 25.08
CA VAL A 47 45.24 10.81 25.65
C VAL A 47 44.17 11.82 25.23
N ILE A 48 43.00 11.33 24.83
CA ILE A 48 41.84 12.16 24.52
C ILE A 48 41.23 12.62 25.84
N SER A 49 41.26 13.92 26.11
CA SER A 49 40.64 14.52 27.29
C SER A 49 39.14 14.72 27.09
N ASP A 50 38.72 15.05 25.87
CA ASP A 50 37.30 15.27 25.56
C ASP A 50 36.98 15.01 24.08
N VAL A 51 35.71 14.70 23.78
CA VAL A 51 35.16 14.53 22.43
C VAL A 51 34.01 15.54 22.28
N THR A 52 34.31 16.72 21.77
CA THR A 52 33.36 17.84 21.78
C THR A 52 32.30 17.73 20.69
N ASP A 53 32.67 17.18 19.54
CA ASP A 53 31.75 16.92 18.43
C ASP A 53 32.32 15.86 17.48
N THR A 54 31.66 15.65 16.34
CA THR A 54 32.02 14.60 15.38
C THR A 54 33.32 14.84 14.60
N THR A 55 33.88 16.02 14.74
CA THR A 55 35.05 16.53 14.03
C THR A 55 36.11 17.12 14.96
N HIS A 56 35.93 17.14 16.28
CA HIS A 56 36.90 17.71 17.21
C HIS A 56 37.18 16.83 18.42
N LEU A 57 38.47 16.68 18.74
CA LEU A 57 38.95 16.05 19.97
C LEU A 57 39.79 17.07 20.75
N ILE A 58 39.70 17.00 22.08
CA ILE A 58 40.58 17.76 22.97
C ILE A 58 41.64 16.80 23.53
N ILE A 59 42.89 17.23 23.46
CA ILE A 59 44.06 16.49 23.94
C ILE A 59 44.99 17.41 24.74
N PRO A 60 45.87 16.86 25.60
CA PRO A 60 47.03 17.58 26.09
C PRO A 60 47.90 18.12 24.94
N PRO A 61 48.73 19.16 25.18
CA PRO A 61 49.56 19.78 24.15
C PRO A 61 50.29 18.77 23.27
N TRP A 62 50.01 18.82 21.97
CA TRP A 62 50.51 17.84 21.02
C TRP A 62 52.03 17.92 20.82
N GLY A 63 52.74 16.85 21.19
CA GLY A 63 54.21 16.77 21.10
C GLY A 63 54.77 16.38 19.74
N GLY A 64 53.93 16.00 18.76
CA GLY A 64 54.36 15.46 17.46
C GLY A 64 54.58 16.50 16.35
N GLY A 65 54.73 17.78 16.69
CA GLY A 65 54.80 18.89 15.72
C GLY A 65 53.47 19.15 14.99
N ALA A 66 53.42 20.17 14.14
CA ALA A 66 52.19 20.48 13.40
C ALA A 66 51.87 19.38 12.37
N GLN A 67 50.64 18.89 12.39
CA GLN A 67 50.13 17.84 11.51
C GLN A 67 48.89 18.35 10.79
N THR A 68 48.75 18.08 9.50
CA THR A 68 47.60 18.57 8.70
C THR A 68 47.14 17.50 7.74
N GLY A 69 45.87 17.07 7.88
CA GLY A 69 45.23 16.09 7.01
C GLY A 69 45.91 14.72 7.00
N VAL A 70 46.42 14.25 8.15
CA VAL A 70 47.16 12.99 8.25
C VAL A 70 46.30 11.85 8.78
N ALA A 71 46.65 10.62 8.41
CA ALA A 71 46.02 9.44 9.00
C ALA A 71 46.35 9.34 10.49
N TYR A 72 45.39 8.89 11.28
CA TYR A 72 45.50 8.72 12.72
C TYR A 72 44.97 7.34 13.13
N THR A 73 45.28 6.92 14.35
CA THR A 73 44.73 5.71 14.96
C THR A 73 44.25 6.03 16.36
N ILE A 74 43.13 5.46 16.75
CA ILE A 74 42.56 5.60 18.09
C ILE A 74 42.50 4.24 18.73
N TRP A 75 43.10 4.14 19.91
CA TRP A 75 43.08 2.94 20.72
C TRP A 75 41.97 3.06 21.75
N LYS A 76 41.01 2.14 21.71
CA LYS A 76 39.84 2.13 22.59
C LYS A 76 40.20 1.57 23.97
N VAL A 77 40.90 2.37 24.76
CA VAL A 77 41.46 1.98 26.07
C VAL A 77 40.83 2.72 27.25
N SER A 78 39.85 3.59 27.00
CA SER A 78 39.23 4.38 28.05
C SER A 78 38.68 3.52 29.20
N PRO A 79 38.99 3.86 30.47
CA PRO A 79 38.39 3.24 31.64
C PRO A 79 36.86 3.31 31.67
N GLN A 80 36.27 4.30 31.00
CA GLN A 80 34.81 4.47 30.85
C GLN A 80 34.17 3.41 29.97
N ARG A 81 34.96 2.55 29.31
CA ARG A 81 34.46 1.43 28.51
C ARG A 81 34.29 0.15 29.34
N PHE A 82 34.64 0.15 30.63
CA PHE A 82 34.45 -0.97 31.54
C PHE A 82 33.25 -0.72 32.47
N ALA A 83 32.42 -1.75 32.67
CA ALA A 83 31.06 -1.71 33.25
C ALA A 83 30.92 -1.03 34.64
N GLY A 84 32.00 -0.78 35.38
CA GLY A 84 31.95 -0.12 36.69
C GLY A 84 31.63 1.38 36.65
N SER A 85 31.81 2.04 35.51
CA SER A 85 31.62 3.50 35.39
C SER A 85 30.17 3.92 35.12
N GLU A 86 29.38 3.11 34.42
CA GLU A 86 27.95 3.35 34.18
C GLU A 86 27.11 3.20 35.45
N ALA A 87 27.48 2.25 36.32
CA ALA A 87 26.85 2.08 37.63
C ALA A 87 27.02 3.32 38.52
N MET A 88 28.21 3.94 38.52
CA MET A 88 28.48 5.16 39.29
C MET A 88 27.78 6.40 38.71
N ALA A 89 27.58 6.47 37.39
CA ALA A 89 26.81 7.54 36.78
C ALA A 89 25.32 7.48 37.19
N THR A 90 24.74 6.27 37.19
CA THR A 90 23.34 6.05 37.60
C THR A 90 23.12 6.42 39.07
N VAL A 91 24.06 6.06 39.95
CA VAL A 91 24.00 6.45 41.38
C VAL A 91 24.08 7.97 41.54
N ASN A 92 24.92 8.66 40.76
CA ASN A 92 25.00 10.12 40.82
C ASN A 92 23.73 10.81 40.31
N GLU A 93 23.05 10.26 39.30
CA GLU A 93 21.75 10.78 38.84
C GLU A 93 20.66 10.63 39.92
N LEU A 94 20.62 9.48 40.61
CA LEU A 94 19.68 9.26 41.72
C LEU A 94 19.94 10.22 42.89
N VAL A 95 21.21 10.45 43.24
CA VAL A 95 21.61 11.41 44.28
C VAL A 95 21.25 12.84 43.86
N ALA A 96 21.44 13.21 42.59
CA ALA A 96 21.06 14.52 42.09
C ALA A 96 19.53 14.75 42.12
N ALA A 97 18.74 13.72 41.83
CA ALA A 97 17.28 13.77 41.93
C ALA A 97 16.81 14.00 43.38
N PHE A 98 17.36 13.27 44.35
CA PHE A 98 17.04 13.48 45.77
C PHE A 98 17.46 14.87 46.29
N ASN A 99 18.56 15.42 45.80
CA ASN A 99 19.00 16.77 46.16
C ASN A 99 18.15 17.89 45.57
N THR A 100 17.37 17.63 44.51
CA THR A 100 16.58 18.67 43.81
C THR A 100 15.21 18.91 44.44
N SER A 101 14.54 17.86 44.94
CA SER A 101 13.18 17.96 45.47
C SER A 101 13.01 17.47 46.91
N GLY A 102 14.08 16.94 47.51
CA GLY A 102 13.99 16.20 48.76
C GLY A 102 13.21 14.89 48.59
N TYR A 103 13.08 14.13 49.67
CA TYR A 103 12.17 12.99 49.76
C TYR A 103 11.23 13.18 50.96
N PHE A 104 10.07 12.54 50.91
CA PHE A 104 9.17 12.49 52.06
C PHE A 104 9.60 11.38 53.01
N VAL A 105 9.64 11.68 54.31
CA VAL A 105 9.69 10.66 55.36
C VAL A 105 8.27 10.13 55.55
N PHE A 106 8.04 8.86 55.20
CA PHE A 106 6.75 8.23 55.45
C PHE A 106 6.65 7.81 56.91
N VAL A 107 5.62 8.32 57.59
CA VAL A 107 5.30 7.97 58.98
C VAL A 107 4.41 6.74 58.98
N ASP A 108 4.75 5.76 59.81
CA ASP A 108 3.94 4.55 59.97
C ASP A 108 2.52 4.90 60.46
N ILE A 109 1.54 4.05 60.16
CA ILE A 109 0.14 4.27 60.51
C ILE A 109 -0.10 4.25 62.03
N ASP A 110 0.71 3.50 62.77
CA ASP A 110 0.55 3.33 64.21
C ASP A 110 1.26 4.43 65.03
N GLU A 111 2.07 5.26 64.37
CA GLU A 111 2.83 6.33 65.01
C GLU A 111 2.06 7.67 65.01
N THR A 112 2.17 8.42 66.10
CA THR A 112 1.46 9.71 66.24
C THR A 112 2.27 10.90 65.74
N GLU A 113 3.59 10.73 65.60
CA GLU A 113 4.55 11.73 65.10
C GLU A 113 5.72 11.05 64.33
N PRO A 114 6.42 11.75 63.43
CA PRO A 114 7.54 11.18 62.68
C PRO A 114 8.77 10.90 63.58
N ASP A 115 9.52 9.85 63.27
CA ASP A 115 10.78 9.53 63.98
C ASP A 115 11.78 10.72 63.89
N PRO A 116 12.20 11.29 65.05
CA PRO A 116 13.12 12.43 65.07
C PRO A 116 14.50 12.15 64.47
N SER A 117 14.93 10.89 64.40
CA SER A 117 16.23 10.48 63.84
C SER A 117 16.26 10.44 62.31
N LEU A 118 15.10 10.47 61.66
CA LEU A 118 14.96 10.41 60.21
C LEU A 118 14.81 11.80 59.58
N GLY A 119 15.40 11.98 58.40
CA GLY A 119 15.32 13.21 57.61
C GLY A 119 16.18 14.38 58.10
N ASP A 120 16.37 15.36 57.23
CA ASP A 120 17.11 16.61 57.47
C ASP A 120 16.18 17.83 57.56
N ASP A 121 16.68 18.95 58.08
CA ASP A 121 15.94 20.21 58.13
C ASP A 121 15.47 20.67 56.75
N GLY A 122 14.22 21.11 56.68
CA GLY A 122 13.53 21.51 55.44
C GLY A 122 12.84 20.36 54.69
N GLN A 123 13.02 19.10 55.12
CA GLN A 123 12.29 17.97 54.56
C GLN A 123 10.90 17.82 55.19
N TYR A 124 10.03 17.09 54.50
CA TYR A 124 8.65 16.86 54.90
C TYR A 124 8.43 15.41 55.32
N ALA A 125 7.57 15.21 56.31
CA ALA A 125 7.05 13.89 56.64
C ALA A 125 5.55 13.85 56.33
N PHE A 126 5.07 12.68 55.90
CA PHE A 126 3.67 12.48 55.54
C PHE A 126 3.15 11.16 56.10
N GLN A 127 1.99 11.19 56.74
CA GLN A 127 1.27 10.00 57.18
C GLN A 127 0.09 9.76 56.22
N PRO A 128 0.15 8.74 55.34
CA PRO A 128 -0.82 8.57 54.26
C PRO A 128 -2.26 8.36 54.69
N THR A 129 -2.48 7.76 55.86
CA THR A 129 -3.80 7.38 56.36
C THR A 129 -4.60 8.55 56.91
N THR A 130 -3.92 9.48 57.58
CA THR A 130 -4.55 10.66 58.20
C THR A 130 -4.38 11.91 57.35
N GLY A 131 -3.47 11.91 56.38
CA GLY A 131 -3.11 13.08 55.58
C GLY A 131 -2.31 14.13 56.36
N LYS A 132 -1.82 13.76 57.55
CA LYS A 132 -0.99 14.64 58.37
C LYS A 132 0.36 14.87 57.70
N THR A 133 0.79 16.13 57.67
CA THR A 133 2.08 16.55 57.12
C THR A 133 2.88 17.31 58.16
N TRP A 134 4.18 17.07 58.21
CA TRP A 134 5.13 17.77 59.07
C TRP A 134 6.30 18.31 58.24
N VAL A 135 7.02 19.28 58.78
CA VAL A 135 8.31 19.77 58.26
C VAL A 135 9.36 19.73 59.36
N LYS A 136 10.58 19.32 59.04
CA LYS A 136 11.68 19.31 60.01
C LYS A 136 12.34 20.68 60.08
N ILE A 137 12.42 21.26 61.27
CA ILE A 137 13.06 22.56 61.50
C ILE A 137 13.90 22.46 62.77
N ALA A 138 15.18 22.82 62.68
CA ALA A 138 16.16 22.75 63.76
C ALA A 138 16.23 21.35 64.43
N GLY A 139 16.11 20.30 63.64
CA GLY A 139 16.15 18.90 64.06
C GLY A 139 14.83 18.35 64.61
N VAL A 140 13.74 19.14 64.62
CA VAL A 140 12.44 18.74 65.20
C VAL A 140 11.35 18.74 64.14
N TRP A 141 10.54 17.68 64.11
CA TRP A 141 9.36 17.61 63.25
C TRP A 141 8.24 18.52 63.77
N THR A 142 7.89 19.53 62.98
CA THR A 142 6.82 20.49 63.27
C THR A 142 5.60 20.17 62.42
N PHE A 143 4.44 20.02 63.06
CA PHE A 143 3.19 19.69 62.36
C PHE A 143 2.67 20.87 61.54
N LEU A 144 2.33 20.63 60.27
CA LEU A 144 1.83 21.65 59.33
C LEU A 144 0.32 21.59 59.09
N GLY A 145 -0.33 20.45 59.36
CA GLY A 145 -1.77 20.28 59.16
C GLY A 145 -2.14 18.98 58.45
N ILE A 146 -3.44 18.80 58.20
CA ILE A 146 -4.00 17.69 57.44
C ILE A 146 -4.31 18.18 56.03
N TYR A 147 -3.63 17.64 55.02
CA TYR A 147 -3.84 18.01 53.62
C TYR A 147 -4.56 16.88 52.89
N LYS A 148 -5.89 16.86 53.02
CA LYS A 148 -6.82 15.95 52.33
C LYS A 148 -7.87 16.79 51.57
N GLY A 149 -8.21 16.40 50.34
CA GLY A 149 -9.19 17.13 49.52
C GLY A 149 -10.62 17.04 50.05
N PHE A 150 -11.46 18.05 49.76
CA PHE A 150 -12.90 17.99 50.02
C PHE A 150 -13.57 16.90 49.18
N ASN A 151 -14.52 16.19 49.78
CA ASN A 151 -15.28 15.15 49.11
C ASN A 151 -16.72 15.63 48.86
N LEU A 152 -17.08 15.86 47.60
CA LEU A 152 -18.40 16.40 47.25
C LEU A 152 -19.45 15.27 47.26
N THR A 153 -20.28 15.22 48.30
CA THR A 153 -21.25 14.12 48.51
C THR A 153 -22.63 14.40 47.94
N GLY A 154 -22.87 15.62 47.43
CA GLY A 154 -24.11 15.97 46.74
C GLY A 154 -25.13 16.62 47.68
N ALA A 155 -26.41 16.27 47.58
CA ALA A 155 -27.43 16.78 48.50
C ALA A 155 -27.32 16.08 49.87
N TRP A 156 -27.57 16.80 50.96
CA TRP A 156 -27.58 16.18 52.28
C TRP A 156 -28.69 15.11 52.38
N ASP A 157 -28.29 13.92 52.80
CA ASP A 157 -29.12 12.75 53.11
C ASP A 157 -28.90 12.30 54.58
N SER A 158 -29.98 12.05 55.31
CA SER A 158 -29.98 11.59 56.71
C SER A 158 -29.35 10.21 56.94
N GLY A 159 -29.35 9.34 55.93
CA GLY A 159 -28.87 7.97 56.00
C GLY A 159 -27.38 7.80 55.65
N THR A 160 -26.72 8.88 55.24
CA THR A 160 -25.30 8.86 54.90
C THR A 160 -24.43 9.13 56.13
N ASP A 161 -23.40 8.30 56.31
CA ASP A 161 -22.33 8.52 57.28
C ASP A 161 -21.36 9.55 56.69
N TYR A 162 -21.40 10.78 57.18
CA TYR A 162 -20.49 11.84 56.73
C TYR A 162 -19.23 11.84 57.58
N VAL A 163 -18.11 12.01 56.90
CA VAL A 163 -16.79 12.16 57.54
C VAL A 163 -16.23 13.57 57.32
N VAL A 164 -15.29 13.97 58.17
CA VAL A 164 -14.62 15.27 58.06
C VAL A 164 -14.10 15.50 56.64
N GLY A 165 -14.52 16.61 56.03
CA GLY A 165 -14.18 17.00 54.67
C GLY A 165 -15.25 16.70 53.62
N ASP A 166 -16.33 16.00 53.96
CA ASP A 166 -17.49 15.84 53.08
C ASP A 166 -18.23 17.16 52.88
N VAL A 167 -18.66 17.47 51.66
CA VAL A 167 -19.40 18.68 51.31
C VAL A 167 -20.76 18.33 50.76
N VAL A 168 -21.80 18.80 51.44
CA VAL A 168 -23.20 18.61 51.07
C VAL A 168 -23.84 19.93 50.63
N SER A 169 -24.94 19.83 49.90
CA SER A 169 -25.83 20.93 49.56
C SER A 169 -27.19 20.75 50.24
N LEU A 170 -27.74 21.83 50.79
CA LEU A 170 -29.07 21.88 51.39
C LEU A 170 -29.67 23.28 51.17
N ASP A 171 -30.91 23.34 50.69
CA ASP A 171 -31.65 24.58 50.42
C ASP A 171 -30.91 25.62 49.54
N GLY A 172 -30.02 25.13 48.66
CA GLY A 172 -29.23 25.94 47.74
C GLY A 172 -27.98 26.57 48.36
N ALA A 173 -27.67 26.25 49.62
CA ALA A 173 -26.39 26.53 50.27
C ALA A 173 -25.53 25.25 50.33
N SER A 174 -24.22 25.42 50.48
CA SER A 174 -23.26 24.31 50.62
C SER A 174 -22.61 24.33 52.01
N TYR A 175 -22.39 23.15 52.59
CA TYR A 175 -21.84 22.95 53.93
C TYR A 175 -20.77 21.88 53.92
N VAL A 176 -19.71 22.03 54.72
CA VAL A 176 -18.65 21.04 54.91
C VAL A 176 -18.77 20.37 56.27
N CYS A 177 -18.67 19.04 56.32
CA CYS A 177 -18.66 18.24 57.52
C CYS A 177 -17.33 18.45 58.26
N VAL A 178 -17.41 18.84 59.53
CA VAL A 178 -16.25 19.15 60.38
C VAL A 178 -16.09 18.16 61.54
N LEU A 179 -17.02 17.21 61.70
CA LEU A 179 -16.96 16.14 62.69
C LEU A 179 -17.74 14.92 62.17
N ASP A 180 -17.14 13.72 62.18
CA ASP A 180 -17.77 12.49 61.68
C ASP A 180 -19.12 12.23 62.37
N HIS A 181 -20.16 11.97 61.58
CA HIS A 181 -21.50 11.72 62.10
C HIS A 181 -22.45 11.06 61.08
N THR A 182 -23.61 10.62 61.58
CA THR A 182 -24.78 10.22 60.77
C THR A 182 -25.97 11.06 61.21
N ASN A 183 -26.85 11.44 60.27
CA ASN A 183 -28.15 12.04 60.58
C ASN A 183 -28.14 13.36 61.40
N HIS A 184 -27.11 14.19 61.27
CA HIS A 184 -27.16 15.58 61.72
C HIS A 184 -27.34 16.50 60.51
N THR A 185 -28.41 17.29 60.50
CA THR A 185 -28.74 18.17 59.38
C THR A 185 -27.96 19.49 59.46
N PRO A 186 -27.36 19.98 58.37
CA PRO A 186 -26.91 21.37 58.28
C PRO A 186 -28.07 22.34 58.59
N PRO A 187 -27.83 23.50 59.21
CA PRO A 187 -26.53 24.14 59.48
C PRO A 187 -26.04 23.93 60.91
N ASN A 188 -26.26 22.76 61.54
CA ASN A 188 -25.76 22.52 62.90
C ASN A 188 -24.23 22.69 62.97
N THR A 189 -23.76 23.75 63.63
CA THR A 189 -22.36 24.20 63.60
C THR A 189 -21.39 23.29 64.33
N THR A 190 -21.88 22.33 65.13
CA THR A 190 -21.04 21.29 65.73
C THR A 190 -20.53 20.30 64.68
N TYR A 191 -21.32 20.06 63.64
CA TYR A 191 -21.08 19.04 62.62
C TYR A 191 -20.83 19.62 61.23
N TRP A 192 -21.37 20.80 60.94
CA TRP A 192 -21.37 21.42 59.63
C TRP A 192 -20.91 22.88 59.69
N GLN A 193 -19.97 23.25 58.81
CA GLN A 193 -19.59 24.64 58.57
C GLN A 193 -20.17 25.12 57.23
N LEU A 194 -20.76 26.31 57.21
CA LEU A 194 -21.24 26.93 55.97
C LEU A 194 -20.06 27.21 55.02
N LEU A 195 -20.17 26.72 53.80
CA LEU A 195 -19.19 26.91 52.74
C LEU A 195 -19.63 28.01 51.75
N ALA A 196 -20.91 28.03 51.36
CA ALA A 196 -21.47 29.04 50.44
C ALA A 196 -22.99 29.24 50.63
N SER A 197 -23.48 30.49 50.57
CA SER A 197 -24.90 30.85 50.68
C SER A 197 -25.59 30.97 49.31
N LYS A 198 -26.92 30.75 49.27
CA LYS A 198 -27.76 31.02 48.09
C LYS A 198 -27.95 32.54 47.86
N GLY A 199 -28.05 32.98 46.59
CA GLY A 199 -28.33 34.37 46.22
C GLY A 199 -29.83 34.72 46.07
N ASP A 200 -30.16 36.02 46.15
CA ASP A 200 -31.53 36.56 46.05
C ASP A 200 -32.08 36.61 44.59
N ALA A 201 -33.41 36.53 44.43
CA ALA A 201 -34.08 36.62 43.13
C ALA A 201 -34.54 38.07 42.80
N GLY A 202 -34.38 38.51 41.54
CA GLY A 202 -34.71 39.87 41.08
C GLY A 202 -36.14 40.06 40.52
N ALA A 203 -36.57 41.33 40.31
CA ALA A 203 -37.92 41.71 39.84
C ALA A 203 -38.13 41.57 38.31
N THR A 204 -39.38 41.39 37.86
CA THR A 204 -39.77 41.20 36.43
C THR A 204 -39.99 42.53 35.69
N GLY A 205 -39.51 42.65 34.43
CA GLY A 205 -39.56 43.89 33.61
C GLY A 205 -40.74 44.03 32.63
N ALA A 206 -40.80 45.17 31.91
CA ALA A 206 -41.88 45.54 30.97
C ALA A 206 -41.91 44.70 29.67
N LYS A 207 -43.11 44.54 29.06
CA LYS A 207 -43.30 43.80 27.78
C LYS A 207 -42.72 44.60 26.61
N GLY A 208 -41.84 43.98 25.82
CA GLY A 208 -41.17 44.62 24.68
C GLY A 208 -42.00 44.73 23.40
N ASP A 209 -41.61 45.66 22.52
CA ASP A 209 -42.19 45.85 21.19
C ASP A 209 -41.91 44.64 20.27
N VAL A 210 -42.84 44.35 19.35
CA VAL A 210 -42.65 43.32 18.32
C VAL A 210 -41.51 43.76 17.39
N ALA A 211 -40.48 42.94 17.20
CA ALA A 211 -39.32 43.27 16.37
C ALA A 211 -39.64 43.28 14.86
N GLY A 212 -39.04 44.20 14.10
CA GLY A 212 -39.14 44.26 12.63
C GLY A 212 -39.45 45.65 12.06
N ILE A 213 -39.30 45.80 10.74
CA ILE A 213 -39.59 47.04 9.99
C ILE A 213 -41.10 47.30 10.03
N LYS A 214 -41.53 48.51 10.40
CA LYS A 214 -42.96 48.82 10.53
C LYS A 214 -43.52 49.39 9.24
N LEU A 215 -44.51 48.73 8.67
CA LEU A 215 -45.17 49.15 7.42
C LEU A 215 -46.69 49.00 7.54
N THR A 216 -47.42 49.92 6.94
CA THR A 216 -48.88 49.90 6.88
C THR A 216 -49.35 49.11 5.66
N TYR A 217 -50.35 48.24 5.80
CA TYR A 217 -50.85 47.43 4.69
C TYR A 217 -51.87 48.20 3.84
N SER A 218 -51.73 48.10 2.51
CA SER A 218 -52.73 48.53 1.52
C SER A 218 -53.36 47.34 0.79
N THR A 219 -54.68 47.39 0.64
CA THR A 219 -55.48 46.34 -0.06
C THR A 219 -55.40 46.42 -1.59
N THR A 220 -54.80 47.47 -2.14
CA THR A 220 -54.56 47.59 -3.58
C THR A 220 -53.48 46.61 -4.04
N THR A 221 -53.57 46.10 -5.27
CA THR A 221 -52.66 45.03 -5.76
C THR A 221 -51.79 45.47 -6.95
N ALA A 222 -51.88 46.74 -7.35
CA ALA A 222 -51.15 47.26 -8.50
C ALA A 222 -49.64 47.39 -8.24
N ASP A 223 -48.86 47.09 -9.28
CA ASP A 223 -47.42 47.31 -9.33
C ASP A 223 -47.12 48.81 -9.51
N ALA A 224 -47.05 49.52 -8.39
CA ALA A 224 -46.80 50.95 -8.31
C ALA A 224 -46.27 51.29 -6.91
N ASP A 225 -45.81 52.52 -6.72
CA ASP A 225 -45.41 53.04 -5.41
C ASP A 225 -46.60 53.01 -4.41
N PRO A 226 -46.52 52.23 -3.31
CA PRO A 226 -47.58 52.13 -2.32
C PRO A 226 -47.74 53.37 -1.44
N GLY A 227 -46.76 54.29 -1.46
CA GLY A 227 -46.70 55.49 -0.64
C GLY A 227 -45.91 55.30 0.65
N ALA A 228 -45.45 56.42 1.21
CA ALA A 228 -44.53 56.45 2.35
C ALA A 228 -44.98 55.55 3.53
N GLY A 229 -44.14 54.60 3.93
CA GLY A 229 -44.41 53.71 5.06
C GLY A 229 -45.43 52.60 4.78
N VAL A 230 -45.77 52.33 3.52
CA VAL A 230 -46.80 51.37 3.12
C VAL A 230 -46.19 50.17 2.41
N PHE A 231 -46.77 48.99 2.60
CA PHE A 231 -46.56 47.84 1.73
C PHE A 231 -47.89 47.31 1.17
N ARG A 232 -47.82 46.62 0.04
CA ARG A 232 -48.94 45.87 -0.51
C ARG A 232 -48.50 44.60 -1.21
N LEU A 233 -49.45 43.72 -1.44
CA LEU A 233 -49.25 42.42 -2.10
C LEU A 233 -49.99 42.42 -3.44
N ASN A 234 -49.47 41.70 -4.43
CA ASN A 234 -50.11 41.62 -5.75
C ASN A 234 -51.36 40.72 -5.82
N ASN A 235 -51.88 40.27 -4.67
CA ASN A 235 -53.05 39.42 -4.58
C ASN A 235 -53.91 39.81 -3.36
N ALA A 236 -55.24 39.77 -3.52
CA ALA A 236 -56.19 40.06 -2.45
C ALA A 236 -56.18 39.00 -1.33
N THR A 237 -55.75 37.77 -1.65
CA THR A 237 -55.48 36.72 -0.66
C THR A 237 -53.99 36.74 -0.32
N PRO A 238 -53.57 37.21 0.88
CA PRO A 238 -52.16 37.42 1.19
C PRO A 238 -51.29 36.20 0.92
N ALA A 239 -51.66 35.01 1.40
CA ALA A 239 -50.88 33.78 1.21
C ALA A 239 -50.70 33.35 -0.26
N SER A 240 -51.51 33.87 -1.19
CA SER A 240 -51.42 33.58 -2.63
C SER A 240 -50.64 34.65 -3.42
N ALA A 241 -50.06 35.64 -2.74
CA ALA A 241 -49.24 36.66 -3.38
C ALA A 241 -47.93 36.08 -3.93
N THR A 242 -47.53 36.57 -5.10
CA THR A 242 -46.26 36.25 -5.77
C THR A 242 -45.32 37.44 -5.85
N ALA A 243 -45.78 38.63 -5.44
CA ALA A 243 -44.97 39.81 -5.26
C ALA A 243 -45.45 40.67 -4.08
N ALA A 244 -44.51 41.32 -3.41
CA ALA A 244 -44.77 42.44 -2.51
C ALA A 244 -44.14 43.71 -3.04
N TYR A 245 -44.79 44.84 -2.78
CA TYR A 245 -44.33 46.17 -3.10
C TYR A 245 -44.18 46.92 -1.77
N ILE A 246 -42.95 47.26 -1.41
CA ILE A 246 -42.60 47.86 -0.12
C ILE A 246 -42.01 49.23 -0.37
N ASP A 247 -42.59 50.26 0.23
CA ASP A 247 -42.07 51.62 0.17
C ASP A 247 -40.63 51.70 0.71
N ASN A 248 -39.86 52.66 0.19
CA ASN A 248 -38.48 52.88 0.60
C ASN A 248 -38.33 53.47 2.01
N THR A 249 -39.42 53.91 2.65
CA THR A 249 -39.49 54.40 4.01
C THR A 249 -40.38 53.51 4.88
N GLN A 250 -40.07 53.43 6.17
CA GLN A 250 -40.94 52.77 7.15
C GLN A 250 -41.89 53.77 7.82
N VAL A 251 -42.86 53.24 8.57
CA VAL A 251 -43.66 54.04 9.51
C VAL A 251 -42.71 54.80 10.44
N GLY A 252 -42.87 56.13 10.51
CA GLY A 252 -41.95 57.03 11.22
C GLY A 252 -40.94 57.75 10.31
N GLY A 253 -40.92 57.47 9.00
CA GLY A 253 -40.25 58.27 7.98
C GLY A 253 -38.78 57.98 7.74
N ALA A 254 -38.18 57.03 8.45
CA ALA A 254 -36.81 56.60 8.19
C ALA A 254 -36.72 55.76 6.91
N SER A 255 -35.68 55.98 6.10
CA SER A 255 -35.40 55.16 4.91
C SER A 255 -34.97 53.75 5.32
N ILE A 256 -35.49 52.76 4.62
CA ILE A 256 -35.16 51.33 4.74
C ILE A 256 -34.60 50.77 3.43
N THR A 257 -34.32 51.62 2.44
CA THR A 257 -33.88 51.24 1.09
C THR A 257 -32.66 50.33 1.13
N ALA A 258 -31.61 50.73 1.84
CA ALA A 258 -30.38 49.95 1.94
C ALA A 258 -30.59 48.61 2.63
N ILE A 259 -31.55 48.50 3.55
CA ILE A 259 -31.87 47.23 4.20
C ILE A 259 -32.59 46.31 3.22
N LEU A 260 -33.59 46.81 2.51
CA LEU A 260 -34.33 46.04 1.52
C LEU A 260 -33.42 45.54 0.39
N ASP A 261 -32.45 46.35 -0.05
CA ASP A 261 -31.49 45.99 -1.09
C ASP A 261 -30.55 44.84 -0.69
N THR A 262 -30.40 44.54 0.61
CA THR A 262 -29.60 43.38 1.04
C THR A 262 -30.37 42.06 1.02
N TRP A 263 -31.68 42.09 0.82
CA TRP A 263 -32.50 40.89 1.01
C TRP A 263 -32.26 39.85 -0.10
N ASP A 264 -31.78 40.23 -1.29
CA ASP A 264 -31.42 39.30 -2.36
C ASP A 264 -29.94 38.91 -2.41
N ASP A 265 -29.12 39.36 -1.45
CA ASP A 265 -27.67 39.10 -1.38
C ASP A 265 -27.32 37.61 -1.21
N SER A 266 -28.28 36.74 -0.87
CA SER A 266 -28.02 35.29 -0.85
C SER A 266 -27.79 34.78 -2.27
N THR A 267 -26.70 34.03 -2.47
CA THR A 267 -26.36 33.38 -3.74
C THR A 267 -27.28 32.19 -4.08
N GLY A 268 -28.14 31.75 -3.16
CA GLY A 268 -29.09 30.67 -3.37
C GLY A 268 -30.27 31.03 -4.30
N THR A 269 -30.96 30.00 -4.80
CA THR A 269 -32.24 30.16 -5.53
C THR A 269 -33.39 30.58 -4.62
N THR A 270 -33.24 30.34 -3.31
CA THR A 270 -34.05 30.93 -2.25
C THR A 270 -33.20 31.98 -1.56
N LYS A 271 -33.66 33.23 -1.55
CA LYS A 271 -32.96 34.36 -0.93
C LYS A 271 -33.12 34.39 0.58
N GLY A 272 -34.28 33.94 1.04
CA GLY A 272 -34.65 33.90 2.45
C GLY A 272 -36.16 33.82 2.62
N TYR A 273 -36.63 34.06 3.84
CA TYR A 273 -38.06 34.12 4.15
C TYR A 273 -38.43 35.51 4.67
N VAL A 274 -39.46 36.10 4.06
CA VAL A 274 -40.05 37.38 4.48
C VAL A 274 -41.33 37.08 5.23
N ARG A 275 -41.48 37.64 6.43
CA ARG A 275 -42.67 37.49 7.29
C ARG A 275 -43.28 38.86 7.58
N PHE A 276 -44.58 38.96 7.37
CA PHE A 276 -45.43 40.10 7.73
C PHE A 276 -46.30 39.67 8.91
N GLU A 277 -46.15 40.31 10.06
CA GLU A 277 -46.90 40.00 11.28
C GLU A 277 -47.57 41.24 11.85
N LYS A 278 -48.86 41.18 12.17
CA LYS A 278 -49.59 42.35 12.67
C LYS A 278 -49.07 42.73 14.06
N THR A 279 -48.76 44.00 14.26
CA THR A 279 -48.07 44.46 15.49
C THR A 279 -48.93 44.35 16.75
N THR A 280 -50.26 44.44 16.59
CA THR A 280 -51.23 44.39 17.69
C THR A 280 -51.82 43.01 17.92
N ASP A 281 -51.64 42.08 16.97
CA ASP A 281 -52.15 40.71 17.05
C ASP A 281 -51.22 39.74 16.30
N PRO A 282 -50.30 39.06 16.99
CA PRO A 282 -49.33 38.15 16.36
C PRO A 282 -49.98 36.89 15.76
N THR A 283 -51.29 36.67 15.97
CA THR A 283 -52.02 35.56 15.31
C THR A 283 -52.37 35.87 13.85
N VAL A 284 -52.24 37.13 13.43
CA VAL A 284 -52.45 37.60 12.04
C VAL A 284 -51.10 37.80 11.35
N TRP A 285 -50.76 36.94 10.39
CA TRP A 285 -49.46 36.97 9.71
C TRP A 285 -49.48 36.31 8.33
N ALA A 286 -48.47 36.62 7.50
CA ALA A 286 -48.18 35.93 6.26
C ALA A 286 -46.65 35.79 6.09
N GLN A 287 -46.19 34.64 5.60
CA GLN A 287 -44.78 34.36 5.37
C GLN A 287 -44.58 33.75 3.98
N PHE A 288 -43.51 34.20 3.31
CA PHE A 288 -43.20 33.80 1.95
C PHE A 288 -41.73 33.45 1.83
N ARG A 289 -41.44 32.54 0.89
CA ARG A 289 -40.09 32.35 0.39
C ARG A 289 -39.79 33.43 -0.63
N MET A 290 -38.68 34.13 -0.49
CA MET A 290 -38.22 35.09 -1.50
C MET A 290 -37.29 34.38 -2.48
N THR A 291 -37.52 34.51 -3.79
CA THR A 291 -36.85 33.68 -4.82
C THR A 291 -36.18 34.46 -5.94
N GLY A 292 -36.36 35.79 -6.00
CA GLY A 292 -35.80 36.64 -7.05
C GLY A 292 -35.07 37.84 -6.46
N SER A 293 -34.45 38.62 -7.34
CA SER A 293 -33.80 39.88 -6.96
C SER A 293 -34.80 40.91 -6.46
N VAL A 294 -34.31 41.81 -5.61
CA VAL A 294 -35.04 43.01 -5.21
C VAL A 294 -34.98 44.00 -6.37
N VAL A 295 -36.14 44.39 -6.92
CA VAL A 295 -36.22 45.29 -8.08
C VAL A 295 -36.60 46.69 -7.63
N ASP A 296 -35.89 47.71 -8.13
CA ASP A 296 -36.23 49.11 -7.91
C ASP A 296 -37.42 49.54 -8.79
N GLY A 297 -38.48 50.00 -8.14
CA GLY A 297 -39.70 50.49 -8.78
C GLY A 297 -39.82 52.02 -8.86
N THR A 298 -38.77 52.79 -8.52
CA THR A 298 -38.80 54.23 -8.27
C THR A 298 -39.71 54.58 -7.08
N GLY A 299 -39.11 54.83 -5.91
CA GLY A 299 -39.84 55.12 -4.66
C GLY A 299 -40.13 53.90 -3.78
N TYR A 300 -40.03 52.69 -4.34
CA TYR A 300 -40.30 51.44 -3.63
C TYR A 300 -39.42 50.28 -4.13
N ARG A 301 -39.45 49.15 -3.41
CA ARG A 301 -38.85 47.87 -3.80
C ARG A 301 -39.89 46.80 -4.05
N LYS A 302 -39.64 46.00 -5.09
CA LYS A 302 -40.43 44.83 -5.44
C LYS A 302 -39.72 43.56 -5.02
N LEU A 303 -40.40 42.74 -4.22
CA LEU A 303 -39.94 41.44 -3.79
C LEU A 303 -40.64 40.34 -4.61
N THR A 304 -39.89 39.35 -5.07
CA THR A 304 -40.45 38.16 -5.74
C THR A 304 -40.71 37.06 -4.72
N LEU A 305 -41.98 36.68 -4.55
CA LEU A 305 -42.46 35.79 -3.50
C LEU A 305 -42.94 34.44 -4.07
N ALA A 306 -42.76 33.38 -3.29
CA ALA A 306 -43.25 32.05 -3.59
C ALA A 306 -43.70 31.33 -2.30
N ASN A 307 -44.54 30.30 -2.46
CA ASN A 307 -44.96 29.39 -1.39
C ASN A 307 -45.47 30.11 -0.13
N GLY A 308 -46.38 31.07 -0.31
CA GLY A 308 -46.95 31.82 0.80
C GLY A 308 -47.81 30.96 1.73
N ALA A 309 -47.69 31.22 3.03
CA ALA A 309 -48.58 30.70 4.07
C ALA A 309 -49.02 31.88 4.96
N GLY A 310 -50.22 31.82 5.53
CA GLY A 310 -50.70 32.90 6.39
C GLY A 310 -51.89 32.50 7.26
N SER A 311 -52.16 33.34 8.25
CA SER A 311 -53.23 33.20 9.23
C SER A 311 -53.87 34.57 9.49
N GLY A 312 -55.19 34.60 9.70
CA GLY A 312 -55.94 35.83 9.91
C GLY A 312 -56.17 36.66 8.64
N ALA A 313 -57.00 37.70 8.75
CA ALA A 313 -57.33 38.60 7.65
C ALA A 313 -56.52 39.90 7.75
N PHE A 314 -55.89 40.31 6.65
CA PHE A 314 -55.19 41.58 6.57
C PHE A 314 -56.20 42.69 6.27
N THR A 315 -56.27 43.71 7.14
CA THR A 315 -57.18 44.84 6.95
C THR A 315 -56.41 46.06 6.45
N ASN A 316 -57.02 46.84 5.56
CA ASN A 316 -56.41 48.08 5.07
C ASN A 316 -56.04 49.00 6.24
N ALA A 317 -54.87 49.62 6.16
CA ALA A 317 -54.29 50.50 7.19
C ALA A 317 -53.82 49.83 8.49
N ASP A 318 -53.87 48.49 8.61
CA ASP A 318 -53.21 47.79 9.71
C ASP A 318 -51.68 47.93 9.62
N THR A 319 -51.01 48.07 10.76
CA THR A 319 -49.54 48.09 10.85
C THR A 319 -48.98 46.68 11.06
N PHE A 320 -47.99 46.33 10.24
CA PHE A 320 -47.27 45.07 10.30
C PHE A 320 -45.79 45.29 10.62
N ALA A 321 -45.22 44.36 11.37
CA ALA A 321 -43.80 44.13 11.49
C ALA A 321 -43.35 43.22 10.34
N VAL A 322 -42.41 43.69 9.54
CA VAL A 322 -41.80 42.94 8.44
C VAL A 322 -40.41 42.50 8.87
N THR A 323 -40.18 41.19 8.83
CA THR A 323 -38.88 40.58 9.14
C THR A 323 -38.40 39.74 7.98
N PHE A 324 -37.08 39.73 7.78
CA PHE A 324 -36.43 38.91 6.77
C PHE A 324 -35.40 38.01 7.43
N SER A 325 -35.45 36.72 7.09
CA SER A 325 -34.43 35.74 7.48
C SER A 325 -33.71 35.29 6.21
N ARG A 326 -32.45 35.72 6.08
CA ARG A 326 -31.61 35.40 4.92
C ARG A 326 -31.33 33.89 4.87
N ALA A 327 -31.42 33.29 3.69
CA ALA A 327 -30.94 31.94 3.47
C ALA A 327 -29.40 31.93 3.40
N GLY A 328 -28.77 30.82 3.80
CA GLY A 328 -27.33 30.63 3.62
C GLY A 328 -26.91 30.79 2.15
N ASP A 329 -25.67 31.19 1.93
CA ASP A 329 -25.10 31.16 0.59
C ASP A 329 -24.96 29.73 0.09
N THR A 330 -25.05 29.55 -1.23
CA THR A 330 -24.70 28.26 -1.83
C THR A 330 -23.23 28.02 -1.54
N GLY A 331 -22.89 26.92 -0.85
CA GLY A 331 -21.49 26.57 -0.62
C GLY A 331 -20.73 26.46 -1.95
N PRO A 332 -19.45 26.84 -1.99
CA PRO A 332 -18.64 26.61 -3.19
C PRO A 332 -18.68 25.12 -3.51
N GLY A 333 -19.18 24.75 -4.69
CA GLY A 333 -19.18 23.37 -5.14
C GLY A 333 -17.74 22.86 -5.21
N ASP A 334 -17.41 21.91 -4.35
CA ASP A 334 -16.06 21.49 -3.95
C ASP A 334 -15.16 20.97 -5.11
N VAL A 335 -15.68 20.78 -6.33
CA VAL A 335 -14.88 20.13 -7.41
C VAL A 335 -15.13 20.61 -8.84
N THR A 336 -15.93 21.65 -9.08
CA THR A 336 -16.26 22.08 -10.46
C THR A 336 -16.22 23.59 -10.73
N ALA A 337 -15.90 24.44 -9.75
CA ALA A 337 -15.77 25.88 -9.97
C ALA A 337 -14.35 26.26 -10.43
N ALA A 338 -14.25 27.10 -11.46
CA ALA A 338 -13.01 27.46 -12.15
C ALA A 338 -11.96 28.26 -11.32
N ASN A 339 -12.17 28.46 -10.01
CA ASN A 339 -11.30 29.25 -9.13
C ASN A 339 -10.68 28.47 -7.95
N ASN A 340 -10.94 27.17 -7.79
CA ASN A 340 -10.43 26.43 -6.62
C ASN A 340 -8.99 25.95 -6.80
N GLY A 341 -8.06 26.82 -7.21
CA GLY A 341 -6.63 26.56 -7.16
C GLY A 341 -5.91 27.29 -6.03
N SER A 342 -6.52 28.32 -5.46
CA SER A 342 -5.88 29.23 -4.50
C SER A 342 -5.93 28.75 -3.04
N GLU A 343 -6.86 27.85 -2.71
CA GLU A 343 -7.09 27.35 -1.34
C GLU A 343 -6.32 26.05 -1.07
N PHE A 344 -5.80 25.40 -2.11
CA PHE A 344 -4.92 24.25 -1.99
C PHE A 344 -3.49 24.72 -1.74
N ASN A 345 -3.10 24.83 -0.47
CA ASN A 345 -1.68 24.92 -0.10
C ASN A 345 -0.98 23.63 -0.58
N ALA A 346 -0.19 23.74 -1.64
CA ALA A 346 0.54 22.63 -2.26
C ALA A 346 1.40 21.82 -1.26
N ALA A 347 1.71 22.38 -0.08
CA ALA A 347 2.51 21.70 0.94
C ALA A 347 1.74 20.62 1.73
N SER A 348 0.42 20.75 1.95
CA SER A 348 -0.34 19.81 2.80
C SER A 348 -0.91 18.60 2.05
N PHE A 349 -1.11 18.71 0.73
CA PHE A 349 -1.59 17.59 -0.09
C PHE A 349 -0.49 16.63 -0.57
N ALA A 350 0.77 17.07 -0.60
CA ALA A 350 1.90 16.24 -1.01
C ALA A 350 2.24 15.11 -0.02
N THR A 351 1.74 15.19 1.22
CA THR A 351 2.16 14.29 2.31
C THR A 351 1.19 13.15 2.61
N THR A 352 -0.05 13.17 2.12
CA THR A 352 -1.10 12.23 2.61
C THR A 352 -1.79 11.36 1.56
N LEU A 353 -1.66 11.63 0.25
CA LEU A 353 -2.21 10.76 -0.79
C LEU A 353 -1.16 10.49 -1.87
N SER A 354 -0.63 9.27 -1.89
CA SER A 354 0.26 8.75 -2.94
C SER A 354 -0.43 8.56 -4.30
N LEU A 355 -1.37 9.43 -4.67
CA LEU A 355 -2.03 9.42 -5.97
C LEU A 355 -1.32 10.38 -6.90
N ILE A 356 -0.44 9.82 -7.73
CA ILE A 356 0.21 10.53 -8.83
C ILE A 356 -0.87 11.01 -9.80
N ARG A 357 -1.19 12.30 -9.79
CA ARG A 357 -1.71 13.01 -10.97
C ARG A 357 -1.05 14.37 -11.09
N TYR A 358 -0.25 14.55 -12.12
CA TYR A 358 0.22 15.86 -12.56
C TYR A 358 -0.81 16.45 -13.54
N ALA A 359 -0.94 17.79 -13.55
CA ALA A 359 -1.62 18.53 -14.61
C ALA A 359 -1.12 18.09 -16.01
N ALA A 360 -1.82 18.46 -17.09
CA ALA A 360 -1.38 18.13 -18.46
C ALA A 360 0.08 18.58 -18.70
N GLN A 361 1.02 17.64 -18.66
CA GLN A 361 2.44 17.91 -18.83
C GLN A 361 2.82 17.75 -20.31
N THR A 362 3.37 18.81 -20.91
CA THR A 362 4.06 18.72 -22.19
C THR A 362 5.42 18.05 -21.98
N LEU A 363 5.41 16.73 -21.88
CA LEU A 363 6.62 15.93 -21.69
C LEU A 363 7.31 15.65 -23.04
N THR A 364 8.63 15.81 -23.05
CA THR A 364 9.48 15.31 -24.14
C THR A 364 9.36 13.78 -24.24
N ALA A 365 9.72 13.19 -25.39
CA ALA A 365 9.69 11.74 -25.58
C ALA A 365 10.53 10.98 -24.52
N ALA A 366 11.67 11.55 -24.11
CA ALA A 366 12.53 11.01 -23.06
C ALA A 366 11.86 11.04 -21.68
N GLN A 367 11.22 12.15 -21.31
CA GLN A 367 10.50 12.26 -20.04
C GLN A 367 9.28 11.34 -20.00
N LYS A 368 8.57 11.16 -21.12
CA LYS A 368 7.48 10.16 -21.23
C LYS A 368 8.01 8.73 -21.06
N ALA A 369 9.18 8.43 -21.60
CA ALA A 369 9.82 7.13 -21.41
C ALA A 369 10.24 6.90 -19.96
N GLN A 370 10.81 7.92 -19.31
CA GLN A 370 11.17 7.87 -17.90
C GLN A 370 9.94 7.76 -16.99
N ALA A 371 8.86 8.49 -17.28
CA ALA A 371 7.62 8.41 -16.51
C ALA A 371 6.97 7.02 -16.61
N ARG A 372 6.99 6.38 -17.79
CA ARG A 372 6.56 4.99 -17.96
C ARG A 372 7.44 4.00 -17.21
N ALA A 373 8.76 4.23 -17.20
CA ALA A 373 9.69 3.43 -16.42
C ALA A 373 9.47 3.58 -14.91
N ASN A 374 9.13 4.79 -14.44
CA ASN A 374 8.87 5.09 -13.03
C ASN A 374 7.51 4.59 -12.53
N LEU A 375 6.51 4.46 -13.41
CA LEU A 375 5.14 4.03 -13.07
C LEU A 375 4.95 2.52 -13.12
N ASP A 376 6.02 1.74 -13.32
CA ASP A 376 5.98 0.29 -13.43
C ASP A 376 4.84 -0.21 -14.33
N VAL A 377 4.57 0.51 -15.43
CA VAL A 377 3.72 -0.01 -16.50
C VAL A 377 4.58 -1.04 -17.21
N LEU A 378 4.72 -2.19 -16.55
CA LEU A 378 5.67 -3.22 -16.93
C LEU A 378 5.38 -3.57 -18.36
N LYS A 379 6.40 -3.39 -19.23
CA LYS A 379 6.30 -3.90 -20.58
C LYS A 379 5.92 -5.37 -20.46
N LYS A 380 4.80 -5.75 -21.06
CA LYS A 380 4.32 -7.12 -21.12
C LYS A 380 5.48 -8.03 -21.56
N ASN A 381 5.85 -8.99 -20.71
CA ASN A 381 6.75 -10.05 -21.12
C ASN A 381 5.96 -11.03 -22.03
N TYR A 382 6.36 -11.09 -23.29
CA TYR A 382 5.73 -11.98 -24.27
C TYR A 382 6.02 -13.45 -23.99
N LEU A 383 7.08 -13.76 -23.27
CA LEU A 383 7.40 -15.12 -22.89
C LEU A 383 6.53 -15.61 -21.71
N LEU A 384 6.45 -16.92 -21.62
CA LEU A 384 5.79 -17.68 -20.58
C LEU A 384 6.83 -18.42 -19.77
N ASN A 385 6.54 -18.67 -18.50
CA ASN A 385 7.43 -19.35 -17.56
C ASN A 385 8.83 -18.72 -17.54
N SER A 386 8.90 -17.39 -17.53
CA SER A 386 10.14 -16.63 -17.72
C SER A 386 11.21 -16.88 -16.66
N ALA A 387 10.78 -17.27 -15.45
CA ALA A 387 11.62 -17.64 -14.32
C ALA A 387 11.90 -19.15 -14.23
N MET A 388 11.48 -19.93 -15.23
CA MET A 388 11.70 -21.38 -15.31
C MET A 388 11.14 -22.16 -14.10
N MET A 389 10.13 -21.62 -13.39
CA MET A 389 9.61 -22.16 -12.13
C MET A 389 8.66 -23.33 -12.33
N VAL A 390 7.93 -23.35 -13.46
CA VAL A 390 6.88 -24.33 -13.70
C VAL A 390 7.44 -25.48 -14.56
N SER A 391 7.35 -26.72 -14.06
CA SER A 391 7.60 -27.94 -14.84
C SER A 391 6.58 -29.00 -14.46
N GLN A 392 5.38 -28.92 -15.06
CA GLN A 392 4.27 -29.77 -14.65
C GLN A 392 4.45 -31.20 -15.17
N GLU A 393 5.01 -31.40 -16.36
CA GLU A 393 5.12 -32.73 -16.97
C GLU A 393 6.25 -33.56 -16.37
N ASN A 394 7.44 -32.97 -16.29
CA ASN A 394 8.67 -33.71 -16.00
C ASN A 394 9.24 -33.38 -14.61
N GLY A 395 8.78 -32.29 -13.96
CA GLY A 395 9.37 -31.81 -12.72
C GLY A 395 10.87 -31.59 -12.88
N THR A 396 11.65 -32.22 -12.01
CA THR A 396 13.13 -32.22 -12.04
C THR A 396 13.73 -33.38 -12.82
N THR A 397 12.90 -34.23 -13.44
CA THR A 397 13.36 -35.38 -14.23
C THR A 397 14.13 -34.89 -15.45
N ALA A 398 15.27 -35.52 -15.73
CA ALA A 398 16.07 -35.19 -16.90
C ALA A 398 15.67 -36.01 -18.13
N GLY A 399 15.75 -35.42 -19.31
CA GLY A 399 15.40 -36.07 -20.57
C GLY A 399 16.32 -35.70 -21.74
N SER A 400 16.33 -36.54 -22.77
CA SER A 400 17.19 -36.42 -23.97
C SER A 400 16.41 -36.51 -25.28
N ALA A 401 15.08 -36.66 -25.22
CA ALA A 401 14.22 -36.75 -26.39
C ALA A 401 14.05 -35.39 -27.08
N PRO A 402 13.81 -35.33 -28.41
CA PRO A 402 13.48 -34.10 -29.09
C PRO A 402 12.06 -33.68 -28.67
N GLY A 403 11.84 -32.37 -28.52
CA GLY A 403 10.56 -31.86 -28.01
C GLY A 403 10.35 -32.13 -26.53
N TYR A 404 11.43 -32.38 -25.78
CA TYR A 404 11.38 -32.54 -24.33
C TYR A 404 11.22 -31.18 -23.64
N PHE A 405 10.26 -31.05 -22.72
CA PHE A 405 9.98 -29.83 -21.98
C PHE A 405 10.53 -29.95 -20.55
N PRO A 406 11.82 -29.64 -20.32
CA PRO A 406 12.40 -29.68 -18.97
C PRO A 406 11.72 -28.70 -18.02
N VAL A 407 11.22 -27.59 -18.58
CA VAL A 407 10.32 -26.63 -17.92
C VAL A 407 9.20 -26.31 -18.90
N ASP A 408 8.02 -25.99 -18.39
CA ASP A 408 6.85 -25.76 -19.23
C ASP A 408 7.11 -24.62 -20.24
N GLN A 409 6.56 -24.80 -21.46
CA GLN A 409 6.71 -23.90 -22.63
C GLN A 409 8.08 -23.84 -23.29
N PHE A 410 9.17 -24.21 -22.61
CA PHE A 410 10.49 -24.30 -23.23
C PHE A 410 10.81 -25.75 -23.59
N ALA A 411 11.02 -26.03 -24.88
CA ALA A 411 11.42 -27.34 -25.35
C ALA A 411 12.88 -27.37 -25.79
N VAL A 412 13.56 -28.47 -25.49
CA VAL A 412 14.86 -28.79 -26.10
C VAL A 412 14.60 -29.71 -27.28
N ASN A 413 15.09 -29.31 -28.45
CA ASN A 413 14.87 -29.99 -29.71
C ASN A 413 16.18 -30.21 -30.43
N TYR A 414 16.19 -31.21 -31.30
CA TYR A 414 17.27 -31.45 -32.24
C TYR A 414 16.72 -31.99 -33.55
N GLY A 415 17.49 -31.81 -34.62
CA GLY A 415 17.26 -32.38 -35.94
C GLY A 415 18.15 -33.60 -36.13
N THR A 416 19.12 -33.50 -37.04
CA THR A 416 20.22 -34.48 -37.08
C THR A 416 21.26 -34.09 -36.04
N THR A 417 21.85 -35.05 -35.34
CA THR A 417 23.08 -34.88 -34.54
C THR A 417 23.53 -36.26 -34.05
N SER A 418 24.83 -36.43 -33.84
CA SER A 418 25.38 -37.58 -33.12
C SER A 418 25.53 -37.33 -31.62
N ALA A 419 25.26 -36.10 -31.16
CA ALA A 419 25.37 -35.72 -29.76
C ALA A 419 24.23 -36.31 -28.93
N VAL A 420 24.52 -36.53 -27.65
CA VAL A 420 23.50 -36.84 -26.64
C VAL A 420 23.57 -35.78 -25.57
N TYR A 421 22.41 -35.33 -25.10
CA TYR A 421 22.28 -34.39 -24.00
C TYR A 421 21.35 -34.89 -22.91
N SER A 422 21.46 -34.26 -21.74
CA SER A 422 20.51 -34.34 -20.63
C SER A 422 19.96 -32.94 -20.36
N ALA A 423 18.64 -32.77 -20.42
CA ALA A 423 17.94 -31.52 -20.18
C ALA A 423 17.02 -31.64 -18.96
N ALA A 424 17.07 -30.68 -18.03
CA ALA A 424 16.25 -30.70 -16.82
C ALA A 424 15.99 -29.28 -16.27
N GLN A 425 14.94 -29.15 -15.45
CA GLN A 425 14.80 -28.03 -14.52
C GLN A 425 15.76 -28.25 -13.34
N VAL A 426 16.57 -27.25 -13.03
CA VAL A 426 17.51 -27.31 -11.91
C VAL A 426 17.22 -26.17 -10.94
N ALA A 427 17.12 -26.50 -9.64
CA ALA A 427 17.02 -25.50 -8.58
C ALA A 427 18.39 -24.84 -8.35
N SER A 428 18.48 -23.55 -8.67
CA SER A 428 19.68 -22.74 -8.46
C SER A 428 19.32 -21.27 -8.67
N VAL A 429 19.34 -20.51 -7.57
CA VAL A 429 18.96 -19.09 -7.53
C VAL A 429 19.75 -18.31 -8.57
N THR A 430 19.05 -17.47 -9.33
CA THR A 430 19.60 -16.66 -10.42
C THR A 430 19.82 -15.22 -9.96
N PRO A 431 20.62 -14.42 -10.67
CA PRO A 431 20.79 -13.00 -10.38
C PRO A 431 19.47 -12.20 -10.37
N GLY A 432 18.49 -12.57 -11.20
CA GLY A 432 17.15 -11.97 -11.22
C GLY A 432 16.18 -12.52 -10.17
N GLY A 433 16.63 -13.43 -9.30
CA GLY A 433 15.85 -14.00 -8.20
C GLY A 433 15.02 -15.23 -8.55
N SER A 434 15.07 -15.73 -9.79
CA SER A 434 14.39 -16.97 -10.17
C SER A 434 14.96 -18.16 -9.39
N PRO A 435 14.12 -19.06 -8.85
CA PRO A 435 14.58 -20.21 -8.08
C PRO A 435 15.14 -21.34 -8.96
N ASN A 436 14.78 -21.35 -10.25
CA ASN A 436 15.08 -22.43 -11.17
C ASN A 436 15.71 -21.93 -12.47
N ARG A 437 16.35 -22.84 -13.18
CA ARG A 437 16.93 -22.64 -14.51
C ARG A 437 16.72 -23.87 -15.38
N LEU A 438 16.65 -23.68 -16.69
CA LEU A 438 16.72 -24.77 -17.66
C LEU A 438 18.20 -25.10 -17.86
N ARG A 439 18.61 -26.34 -17.61
CA ARG A 439 19.98 -26.82 -17.87
C ARG A 439 19.99 -27.86 -18.97
N VAL A 440 20.89 -27.70 -19.94
CA VAL A 440 21.28 -28.72 -20.91
C VAL A 440 22.74 -29.10 -20.65
N THR A 441 23.01 -30.39 -20.49
CA THR A 441 24.36 -30.93 -20.32
C THR A 441 24.66 -31.92 -21.43
N VAL A 442 25.76 -31.72 -22.15
CA VAL A 442 26.23 -32.64 -23.18
C VAL A 442 26.78 -33.89 -22.50
N THR A 443 26.23 -35.05 -22.81
CA THR A 443 26.67 -36.36 -22.28
C THR A 443 27.41 -37.20 -23.30
N THR A 444 27.31 -36.85 -24.59
CA THR A 444 28.11 -37.42 -25.67
C THR A 444 28.32 -36.34 -26.72
N ALA A 445 29.57 -36.15 -27.12
CA ALA A 445 29.97 -35.05 -27.99
C ALA A 445 29.75 -35.37 -29.48
N ASP A 446 29.39 -34.34 -30.23
CA ASP A 446 29.39 -34.31 -31.69
C ASP A 446 30.40 -33.26 -32.16
N ALA A 447 31.66 -33.69 -32.21
CA ALA A 447 32.82 -32.81 -32.38
C ALA A 447 32.98 -32.28 -33.81
N VAL A 448 32.36 -32.93 -34.80
CA VAL A 448 32.49 -32.58 -36.23
C VAL A 448 31.11 -32.29 -36.78
N LEU A 449 30.84 -31.01 -37.03
CA LEU A 449 29.51 -30.56 -37.41
C LEU A 449 29.20 -30.85 -38.89
N GLY A 450 28.20 -31.69 -39.14
CA GLY A 450 27.60 -31.90 -40.44
C GLY A 450 26.66 -30.75 -40.84
N GLY A 451 26.41 -30.60 -42.14
CA GLY A 451 25.60 -29.50 -42.68
C GLY A 451 24.14 -29.50 -42.21
N SER A 452 23.60 -30.65 -41.78
CA SER A 452 22.22 -30.81 -41.31
C SER A 452 22.09 -30.90 -39.79
N ASP A 453 23.18 -30.73 -39.04
CA ASP A 453 23.18 -30.96 -37.60
C ASP A 453 22.65 -29.74 -36.84
N ILE A 454 21.67 -29.92 -35.97
CA ILE A 454 21.04 -28.81 -35.23
C ILE A 454 20.53 -29.25 -33.85
N VAL A 455 20.78 -28.41 -32.84
CA VAL A 455 20.22 -28.53 -31.49
C VAL A 455 19.87 -27.14 -30.98
N TRP A 456 18.66 -26.97 -30.42
CA TRP A 456 18.19 -25.68 -29.93
C TRP A 456 17.20 -25.80 -28.77
N ILE A 457 17.06 -24.72 -28.02
CA ILE A 457 15.96 -24.51 -27.08
C ILE A 457 14.96 -23.58 -27.75
N ASP A 458 13.66 -23.86 -27.68
CA ASP A 458 12.65 -22.93 -28.16
C ASP A 458 11.50 -22.69 -27.20
N GLN A 459 10.89 -21.51 -27.37
CA GLN A 459 9.54 -21.26 -26.91
C GLN A 459 8.69 -20.79 -28.10
N LYS A 460 7.54 -21.44 -28.26
CA LYS A 460 6.53 -21.05 -29.25
C LYS A 460 5.51 -20.15 -28.58
N ILE A 461 5.31 -18.96 -29.14
CA ILE A 461 4.44 -17.93 -28.60
C ILE A 461 3.16 -17.87 -29.45
N GLU A 462 2.01 -17.95 -28.81
CA GLU A 462 0.70 -17.89 -29.46
C GLU A 462 0.48 -16.53 -30.18
N GLY A 463 -0.17 -16.55 -31.35
CA GLY A 463 -0.49 -15.35 -32.12
C GLY A 463 -1.34 -14.34 -31.36
N LEU A 464 -2.31 -14.81 -30.55
CA LEU A 464 -3.09 -13.97 -29.64
C LEU A 464 -2.22 -13.21 -28.63
N ARG A 465 -1.03 -13.72 -28.31
CA ARG A 465 -0.09 -13.09 -27.36
C ARG A 465 0.88 -12.13 -28.05
N ALA A 466 1.25 -12.38 -29.30
CA ALA A 466 2.25 -11.59 -30.04
C ALA A 466 1.63 -10.66 -31.11
N GLY A 467 0.32 -10.72 -31.36
CA GLY A 467 -0.33 -10.01 -32.46
C GLY A 467 -0.23 -8.47 -32.37
N ASP A 468 -0.05 -7.93 -31.16
CA ASP A 468 0.22 -6.53 -30.87
C ASP A 468 1.61 -6.04 -31.31
N LEU A 469 2.52 -6.95 -31.69
CA LEU A 469 3.80 -6.62 -32.33
C LEU A 469 3.64 -6.20 -33.79
N LEU A 470 2.49 -6.50 -34.42
CA LEU A 470 2.14 -6.09 -35.78
C LEU A 470 3.15 -6.54 -36.86
N TYR A 471 3.85 -7.66 -36.64
CA TYR A 471 4.75 -8.24 -37.64
C TYR A 471 3.98 -8.60 -38.93
N GLY A 472 4.64 -8.46 -40.08
CA GLY A 472 4.02 -8.55 -41.40
C GLY A 472 3.30 -7.28 -41.86
N SER A 473 3.50 -6.15 -41.17
CA SER A 473 2.91 -4.86 -41.54
C SER A 473 3.93 -3.72 -41.46
N ALA A 474 3.62 -2.58 -42.09
CA ALA A 474 4.44 -1.37 -42.00
C ALA A 474 4.58 -0.83 -40.56
N SER A 475 3.73 -1.27 -39.63
CA SER A 475 3.77 -0.89 -38.21
C SER A 475 4.42 -1.95 -37.31
N ALA A 476 5.16 -2.90 -37.89
CA ALA A 476 5.88 -3.92 -37.14
C ALA A 476 6.82 -3.30 -36.11
N LYS A 477 6.72 -3.77 -34.86
CA LYS A 477 7.38 -3.15 -33.72
C LYS A 477 8.71 -3.83 -33.41
N THR A 478 9.73 -3.05 -33.05
CA THR A 478 10.99 -3.60 -32.52
C THR A 478 10.75 -4.29 -31.18
N VAL A 479 11.48 -5.38 -30.93
CA VAL A 479 11.50 -6.09 -29.65
C VAL A 479 12.92 -6.25 -29.14
N THR A 480 13.07 -6.37 -27.81
CA THR A 480 14.31 -6.74 -27.15
C THR A 480 14.06 -7.97 -26.31
N VAL A 481 14.88 -9.00 -26.53
CA VAL A 481 14.97 -10.14 -25.62
C VAL A 481 16.14 -9.93 -24.67
N GLN A 482 15.90 -10.12 -23.38
CA GLN A 482 16.91 -10.16 -22.33
C GLN A 482 16.81 -11.50 -21.61
N PHE A 483 17.94 -12.11 -21.29
CA PHE A 483 17.97 -13.39 -20.60
C PHE A 483 19.27 -13.56 -19.83
N GLY A 484 19.20 -14.28 -18.72
CA GLY A 484 20.35 -14.84 -18.04
C GLY A 484 20.82 -16.13 -18.72
N VAL A 485 22.14 -16.26 -18.86
CA VAL A 485 22.77 -17.43 -19.47
C VAL A 485 24.06 -17.80 -18.73
N LYS A 486 24.34 -19.10 -18.67
CA LYS A 486 25.63 -19.64 -18.25
C LYS A 486 26.05 -20.72 -19.25
N ALA A 487 27.16 -20.49 -19.96
CA ALA A 487 27.72 -21.46 -20.90
C ALA A 487 29.22 -21.20 -21.14
N PRO A 488 29.94 -22.10 -21.83
CA PRO A 488 31.32 -21.85 -22.25
C PRO A 488 31.45 -20.58 -23.10
N ALA A 489 32.65 -19.98 -23.09
CA ALA A 489 32.94 -18.84 -23.95
C ALA A 489 32.72 -19.20 -25.44
N GLY A 490 32.08 -18.31 -26.16
CA GLY A 490 31.68 -18.52 -27.54
C GLY A 490 30.61 -17.52 -27.98
N THR A 491 30.40 -17.46 -29.30
CA THR A 491 29.29 -16.70 -29.90
C THR A 491 28.12 -17.63 -30.09
N TYR A 492 26.97 -17.28 -29.55
CA TYR A 492 25.73 -18.04 -29.66
C TYR A 492 24.67 -17.20 -30.37
N SER A 493 23.62 -17.85 -30.86
CA SER A 493 22.56 -17.20 -31.61
C SER A 493 21.22 -17.29 -30.89
N VAL A 494 20.47 -16.19 -30.94
CA VAL A 494 19.02 -16.20 -30.72
C VAL A 494 18.33 -15.95 -32.05
N THR A 495 17.36 -16.80 -32.39
CA THR A 495 16.68 -16.76 -33.68
C THR A 495 15.18 -16.58 -33.51
N PHE A 496 14.59 -15.66 -34.28
CA PHE A 496 13.15 -15.41 -34.33
C PHE A 496 12.59 -15.96 -35.63
N LEU A 497 11.48 -16.70 -35.58
CA LEU A 497 10.82 -17.22 -36.78
C LEU A 497 9.30 -17.05 -36.75
N ASN A 498 8.69 -16.94 -37.93
CA ASN A 498 7.23 -17.04 -38.06
C ASN A 498 6.75 -18.50 -38.09
N ALA A 499 5.43 -18.70 -38.01
CA ALA A 499 4.79 -20.02 -37.98
C ALA A 499 5.18 -20.92 -39.16
N ALA A 500 5.23 -20.35 -40.37
CA ALA A 500 5.56 -21.06 -41.59
C ALA A 500 7.07 -21.33 -41.76
N GLN A 501 7.90 -20.88 -40.82
CA GLN A 501 9.36 -21.02 -40.85
C GLN A 501 10.01 -20.50 -42.13
N ASN A 502 9.37 -19.52 -42.78
CA ASN A 502 9.84 -18.91 -44.01
C ASN A 502 10.26 -17.46 -43.80
N ARG A 503 10.29 -16.98 -42.55
CA ARG A 503 10.87 -15.72 -42.10
C ARG A 503 11.74 -16.00 -40.89
N SER A 504 13.00 -15.59 -40.93
CA SER A 504 13.97 -15.80 -39.85
C SER A 504 14.82 -14.56 -39.59
N TYR A 505 15.12 -14.28 -38.33
CA TYR A 505 16.12 -13.30 -37.93
C TYR A 505 17.08 -13.93 -36.95
N VAL A 506 18.38 -13.88 -37.25
CA VAL A 506 19.45 -14.39 -36.39
C VAL A 506 20.13 -13.20 -35.72
N ALA A 507 20.17 -13.20 -34.39
CA ALA A 507 20.92 -12.27 -33.58
C ALA A 507 22.02 -13.02 -32.82
N GLU A 508 23.22 -12.45 -32.76
CA GLU A 508 24.33 -13.02 -32.00
C GLU A 508 24.43 -12.42 -30.60
N TYR A 509 24.87 -13.22 -29.65
CA TYR A 509 25.38 -12.78 -28.36
C TYR A 509 26.66 -13.54 -28.03
N THR A 510 27.61 -12.85 -27.42
CA THR A 510 28.91 -13.43 -27.07
C THR A 510 29.03 -13.61 -25.57
N ILE A 511 29.46 -14.81 -25.17
CA ILE A 511 30.00 -15.08 -23.83
C ILE A 511 31.51 -14.96 -23.95
N SER A 512 32.09 -13.93 -23.34
CA SER A 512 33.52 -13.69 -23.37
C SER A 512 34.28 -14.68 -22.48
N GLY A 513 35.61 -14.75 -22.64
CA GLY A 513 36.47 -15.61 -21.82
C GLY A 513 36.25 -15.46 -20.30
N PRO A 514 36.24 -14.22 -19.76
CA PRO A 514 35.97 -14.00 -18.33
C PRO A 514 34.54 -14.36 -17.88
N GLU A 515 33.59 -14.38 -18.79
CA GLU A 515 32.18 -14.72 -18.50
C GLU A 515 31.92 -16.24 -18.60
N ALA A 516 32.86 -17.01 -19.14
CA ALA A 516 32.72 -18.44 -19.37
C ALA A 516 32.27 -19.17 -18.11
N ASN A 517 31.18 -19.93 -18.21
CA ASN A 517 30.61 -20.72 -17.13
C ASN A 517 30.26 -19.92 -15.86
N THR A 518 29.96 -18.63 -16.01
CA THR A 518 29.40 -17.77 -14.95
C THR A 518 28.03 -17.24 -15.36
N ASP A 519 27.20 -16.87 -14.38
CA ASP A 519 25.86 -16.35 -14.63
C ASP A 519 25.97 -14.92 -15.19
N VAL A 520 25.56 -14.72 -16.44
CA VAL A 520 25.61 -13.41 -17.11
C VAL A 520 24.30 -13.06 -17.78
N THR A 521 23.94 -11.78 -17.77
CA THR A 521 22.76 -11.28 -18.50
C THR A 521 23.16 -10.85 -19.90
N LYS A 522 22.45 -11.35 -20.91
CA LYS A 522 22.60 -10.98 -22.31
C LYS A 522 21.30 -10.39 -22.85
N SER A 523 21.43 -9.54 -23.87
CA SER A 523 20.29 -8.88 -24.49
C SER A 523 20.57 -8.67 -25.97
N VAL A 524 19.56 -8.90 -26.80
CA VAL A 524 19.61 -8.60 -28.24
C VAL A 524 18.33 -7.91 -28.67
N THR A 525 18.46 -6.92 -29.56
CA THR A 525 17.33 -6.15 -30.09
C THR A 525 17.08 -6.56 -31.53
N ILE A 526 15.83 -6.92 -31.83
CA ILE A 526 15.38 -7.41 -33.13
C ILE A 526 14.38 -6.39 -33.71
N PRO A 527 14.66 -5.81 -34.90
CA PRO A 527 13.69 -4.97 -35.58
C PRO A 527 12.45 -5.79 -35.97
N GLY A 528 11.27 -5.19 -35.97
CA GLY A 528 10.05 -5.91 -36.40
C GLY A 528 10.11 -6.28 -37.89
N ASP A 529 9.68 -7.50 -38.25
CA ASP A 529 9.58 -7.89 -39.67
C ASP A 529 8.36 -7.19 -40.30
N GLN A 530 8.58 -6.35 -41.29
CA GLN A 530 7.50 -5.66 -42.01
C GLN A 530 6.84 -6.54 -43.08
N THR A 531 7.35 -7.75 -43.29
CA THR A 531 6.94 -8.67 -44.35
C THR A 531 6.57 -10.05 -43.80
N GLY A 532 6.02 -10.90 -44.67
CA GLY A 532 5.59 -12.26 -44.33
C GLY A 532 4.25 -12.30 -43.60
N VAL A 533 3.76 -13.52 -43.37
CA VAL A 533 2.51 -13.77 -42.65
C VAL A 533 2.84 -14.21 -41.23
N TRP A 534 2.26 -13.49 -40.27
CA TRP A 534 2.42 -13.72 -38.83
C TRP A 534 1.04 -13.97 -38.22
N ALA A 535 0.87 -15.12 -37.59
CA ALA A 535 -0.43 -15.51 -37.05
C ALA A 535 -0.83 -14.59 -35.88
N LYS A 536 -2.12 -14.25 -35.81
CA LYS A 536 -2.72 -13.42 -34.75
C LYS A 536 -3.81 -14.17 -33.99
N ASP A 537 -3.93 -15.47 -34.22
CA ASP A 537 -4.92 -16.36 -33.64
C ASP A 537 -4.26 -17.29 -32.62
N ASN A 538 -4.95 -18.38 -32.27
CA ASN A 538 -4.47 -19.33 -31.27
C ASN A 538 -3.40 -20.31 -31.79
N THR A 539 -2.83 -20.09 -32.99
CA THR A 539 -1.70 -20.84 -33.52
C THR A 539 -0.35 -20.18 -33.16
N VAL A 540 0.78 -20.68 -33.66
CA VAL A 540 2.09 -20.10 -33.37
C VAL A 540 2.20 -18.74 -34.05
N GLY A 541 2.30 -17.67 -33.27
CA GLY A 541 2.57 -16.33 -33.79
C GLY A 541 4.07 -16.10 -34.01
N LEU A 542 4.89 -16.51 -33.05
CA LEU A 542 6.33 -16.25 -33.04
C LEU A 542 7.08 -17.42 -32.38
N TRP A 543 8.18 -17.84 -32.98
CA TRP A 543 9.16 -18.72 -32.35
C TRP A 543 10.34 -17.87 -31.88
N ILE A 544 10.81 -18.14 -30.67
CA ILE A 544 12.14 -17.72 -30.22
C ILE A 544 12.98 -18.97 -29.97
N ARG A 545 14.21 -18.98 -30.46
CA ARG A 545 15.12 -20.12 -30.35
C ARG A 545 16.49 -19.70 -29.86
N TRP A 546 17.08 -20.44 -28.92
CA TRP A 546 18.50 -20.34 -28.57
C TRP A 546 19.24 -21.49 -29.25
N GLY A 547 20.13 -21.16 -30.18
CA GLY A 547 20.94 -22.14 -30.89
C GLY A 547 22.04 -22.69 -29.98
N LEU A 548 22.06 -24.01 -29.78
CA LEU A 548 23.14 -24.72 -29.09
C LEU A 548 24.15 -25.30 -30.10
N MET A 549 23.67 -25.60 -31.30
CA MET A 549 24.44 -26.09 -32.43
C MET A 549 23.65 -25.81 -33.71
N ALA A 550 24.31 -25.35 -34.78
CA ALA A 550 23.71 -25.24 -36.09
C ALA A 550 24.71 -25.50 -37.20
N GLY A 551 24.49 -26.52 -38.03
CA GLY A 551 25.27 -26.87 -39.20
C GLY A 551 25.09 -25.87 -40.34
N SER A 552 26.00 -25.91 -41.33
CA SER A 552 26.06 -24.90 -42.40
C SER A 552 24.78 -24.76 -43.23
N GLY A 553 23.94 -25.79 -43.32
CA GLY A 553 22.64 -25.72 -44.00
C GLY A 553 21.57 -24.93 -43.24
N PHE A 554 21.83 -24.60 -41.97
CA PHE A 554 20.91 -23.91 -41.06
C PHE A 554 21.47 -22.57 -40.56
N GLN A 555 22.45 -22.00 -41.26
CA GLN A 555 23.12 -20.75 -40.89
C GLN A 555 22.83 -19.61 -41.87
N GLN A 556 22.85 -18.37 -41.37
CA GLN A 556 22.88 -17.15 -42.20
C GLN A 556 23.66 -16.03 -41.51
N ALA A 557 24.03 -14.97 -42.24
CA ALA A 557 24.58 -13.77 -41.62
C ALA A 557 23.59 -13.16 -40.60
N ALA A 558 24.08 -12.83 -39.40
CA ALA A 558 23.27 -12.22 -38.36
C ALA A 558 22.85 -10.78 -38.71
N GLY A 559 21.77 -10.29 -38.08
CA GLY A 559 21.37 -8.89 -38.15
C GLY A 559 20.38 -8.53 -39.26
N SER A 560 19.76 -9.52 -39.93
CA SER A 560 18.75 -9.26 -40.96
C SER A 560 17.65 -10.32 -41.01
N TRP A 561 16.44 -9.88 -41.42
CA TRP A 561 15.33 -10.77 -41.72
C TRP A 561 15.52 -11.42 -43.08
N GLN A 562 15.37 -12.74 -43.15
CA GLN A 562 15.54 -13.53 -44.36
C GLN A 562 14.36 -14.47 -44.59
N ALA A 563 14.20 -14.91 -45.84
CA ALA A 563 13.10 -15.78 -46.25
C ALA A 563 13.48 -17.27 -46.19
N THR A 564 14.00 -17.75 -45.06
CA THR A 564 14.53 -19.12 -44.92
C THR A 564 14.33 -19.67 -43.50
N ASN A 565 14.54 -20.97 -43.30
CA ASN A 565 14.49 -21.63 -41.99
C ASN A 565 15.92 -21.87 -41.50
N VAL A 566 16.43 -20.95 -40.69
CA VAL A 566 17.79 -21.03 -40.09
C VAL A 566 17.71 -20.95 -38.57
N PHE A 567 18.80 -21.28 -37.90
CA PHE A 567 18.87 -21.46 -36.45
C PHE A 567 20.07 -20.74 -35.80
N GLY A 568 21.06 -20.33 -36.59
CA GLY A 568 22.19 -19.55 -36.09
C GLY A 568 22.96 -18.86 -37.19
N SER A 569 24.08 -18.26 -36.82
CA SER A 569 25.04 -17.68 -37.76
C SER A 569 26.22 -18.61 -38.03
N PRO A 570 27.07 -18.30 -39.03
CA PRO A 570 28.35 -18.97 -39.20
C PRO A 570 29.29 -18.91 -37.98
N ASN A 571 29.05 -17.98 -37.05
CA ASN A 571 29.82 -17.85 -35.81
C ASN A 571 29.22 -18.66 -34.65
N GLN A 572 28.10 -19.38 -34.86
CA GLN A 572 27.46 -20.19 -33.83
C GLN A 572 28.44 -21.21 -33.24
N PHE A 573 28.71 -21.08 -31.95
CA PHE A 573 29.51 -22.01 -31.18
C PHE A 573 28.83 -23.38 -31.13
N ASN A 574 29.60 -24.44 -31.37
CA ASN A 574 29.14 -25.80 -31.22
C ASN A 574 29.20 -26.22 -29.75
N LEU A 575 28.13 -25.96 -28.99
CA LEU A 575 28.03 -26.40 -27.60
C LEU A 575 28.20 -27.93 -27.50
N MET A 576 27.65 -28.65 -28.46
CA MET A 576 27.60 -30.11 -28.48
C MET A 576 28.96 -30.75 -28.82
N GLY A 577 29.97 -29.94 -29.19
CA GLY A 577 31.29 -30.42 -29.60
C GLY A 577 32.15 -31.00 -28.49
N THR A 578 31.79 -30.77 -27.22
CA THR A 578 32.57 -31.23 -26.07
C THR A 578 31.67 -31.86 -25.01
N ASN A 579 32.02 -33.07 -24.58
CA ASN A 579 31.32 -33.77 -23.51
C ASN A 579 31.47 -32.99 -22.19
N GLY A 580 30.37 -32.86 -21.43
CA GLY A 580 30.34 -32.10 -20.18
C GLY A 580 30.12 -30.60 -20.36
N ASN A 581 30.02 -30.07 -21.58
CA ASN A 581 29.56 -28.70 -21.78
C ASN A 581 28.15 -28.52 -21.20
N VAL A 582 27.93 -27.38 -20.54
CA VAL A 582 26.65 -27.03 -19.93
C VAL A 582 26.15 -25.72 -20.50
N PHE A 583 24.88 -25.66 -20.85
CA PHE A 583 24.17 -24.44 -21.16
C PHE A 583 23.00 -24.27 -20.21
N GLU A 584 22.91 -23.13 -19.57
CA GLU A 584 21.79 -22.78 -18.70
C GLU A 584 21.09 -21.51 -19.17
N LEU A 585 19.76 -21.52 -19.13
CA LEU A 585 18.90 -20.40 -19.47
C LEU A 585 18.00 -20.05 -18.28
N PHE A 586 17.93 -18.75 -17.96
CA PHE A 586 17.14 -18.23 -16.85
C PHE A 586 16.77 -16.75 -17.06
N ASP A 587 15.89 -16.20 -16.21
CA ASP A 587 15.49 -14.79 -16.19
C ASP A 587 15.12 -14.22 -17.58
N VAL A 588 14.27 -14.93 -18.32
CA VAL A 588 14.07 -14.68 -19.76
C VAL A 588 12.88 -13.74 -19.99
N GLY A 589 13.12 -12.62 -20.66
CA GLY A 589 12.09 -11.67 -21.04
C GLY A 589 12.15 -11.24 -22.49
N LEU A 590 10.99 -11.15 -23.13
CA LEU A 590 10.81 -10.53 -24.44
C LEU A 590 9.89 -9.33 -24.29
N TYR A 591 10.35 -8.16 -24.73
CA TYR A 591 9.66 -6.89 -24.49
C TYR A 591 9.58 -6.05 -25.76
N GLU A 592 8.50 -5.28 -25.91
CA GLU A 592 8.37 -4.28 -26.97
C GLU A 592 9.34 -3.11 -26.77
N GLY A 593 9.99 -2.66 -27.84
CA GLY A 593 10.89 -1.51 -27.88
C GLY A 593 12.36 -1.92 -28.00
N SER A 594 13.25 -0.92 -27.97
CA SER A 594 14.70 -1.08 -28.17
C SER A 594 15.50 -1.41 -26.92
N ALA A 595 14.83 -1.56 -25.77
CA ALA A 595 15.44 -1.88 -24.49
C ALA A 595 14.47 -2.71 -23.63
N ALA A 596 15.00 -3.74 -22.98
CA ALA A 596 14.30 -4.51 -21.95
C ALA A 596 14.30 -3.73 -20.62
N PRO A 597 13.21 -3.78 -19.84
CA PRO A 597 13.25 -3.37 -18.43
C PRO A 597 14.09 -4.37 -17.63
N SER A 598 14.41 -4.04 -16.38
CA SER A 598 14.98 -5.01 -15.44
C SER A 598 14.05 -6.22 -15.30
N PHE A 599 14.63 -7.42 -15.24
CA PHE A 599 13.85 -8.63 -14.99
C PHE A 599 13.12 -8.53 -13.65
N GLN A 600 11.83 -8.82 -13.68
CA GLN A 600 11.02 -8.99 -12.48
C GLN A 600 10.59 -10.45 -12.39
N LEU A 601 10.85 -11.07 -11.24
CA LEU A 601 10.39 -12.41 -10.93
C LEU A 601 8.85 -12.45 -10.97
N PRO A 602 8.23 -13.18 -11.91
CA PRO A 602 6.79 -13.30 -11.95
C PRO A 602 6.27 -14.12 -10.76
N ASP A 603 5.01 -13.87 -10.39
CA ASP A 603 4.30 -14.69 -9.43
C ASP A 603 4.09 -16.13 -9.95
N LEU A 604 4.28 -17.12 -9.07
CA LEU A 604 4.22 -18.53 -9.42
C LEU A 604 2.82 -18.96 -9.86
N ASP A 605 1.77 -18.52 -9.16
CA ASP A 605 0.40 -18.94 -9.44
C ASP A 605 -0.06 -18.39 -10.79
N ASP A 606 0.33 -17.16 -11.11
CA ASP A 606 0.08 -16.57 -12.41
C ASP A 606 0.82 -17.26 -13.56
N GLU A 607 2.08 -17.66 -13.36
CA GLU A 607 2.82 -18.43 -14.36
C GLU A 607 2.26 -19.84 -14.54
N LEU A 608 1.91 -20.53 -13.45
CA LEU A 608 1.27 -21.84 -13.49
C LEU A 608 -0.06 -21.76 -14.26
N ARG A 609 -0.88 -20.75 -13.98
CA ARG A 609 -2.15 -20.51 -14.68
C ARG A 609 -1.93 -20.29 -16.18
N LYS A 610 -0.91 -19.53 -16.58
CA LYS A 610 -0.57 -19.35 -18.00
C LYS A 610 -0.07 -20.64 -18.64
N CYS A 611 0.73 -21.44 -17.95
CA CYS A 611 1.24 -22.73 -18.44
C CYS A 611 0.11 -23.77 -18.61
N LYS A 612 -0.84 -23.80 -17.67
CA LYS A 612 -2.05 -24.65 -17.70
C LYS A 612 -2.92 -24.46 -18.94
N ARG A 613 -2.81 -23.34 -19.66
CA ARG A 613 -3.47 -23.12 -20.96
C ARG A 613 -2.96 -24.09 -22.05
N TYR A 614 -1.74 -24.58 -21.94
CA TYR A 614 -1.07 -25.39 -22.96
C TYR A 614 -0.87 -26.83 -22.53
N TRP A 615 -0.62 -27.06 -21.24
CA TRP A 615 -0.45 -28.40 -20.70
C TRP A 615 -0.82 -28.39 -19.23
N ARG A 616 -1.52 -29.42 -18.78
CA ARG A 616 -2.01 -29.55 -17.40
C ARG A 616 -2.19 -31.02 -17.05
N LYS A 617 -2.20 -31.30 -15.75
CA LYS A 617 -2.44 -32.63 -15.19
C LYS A 617 -3.37 -32.56 -13.99
N SER A 618 -3.91 -33.71 -13.59
CA SER A 618 -4.65 -33.88 -12.34
C SER A 618 -3.76 -34.18 -11.14
N TYR A 619 -2.57 -34.76 -11.38
CA TYR A 619 -1.61 -35.10 -10.33
C TYR A 619 -1.14 -33.86 -9.58
N GLU A 620 -0.67 -34.06 -8.35
CA GLU A 620 0.04 -33.01 -7.61
C GLU A 620 1.21 -32.43 -8.42
N PRO A 621 1.54 -31.13 -8.26
CA PRO A 621 2.52 -30.44 -9.12
C PRO A 621 3.86 -31.17 -9.28
N GLU A 622 4.38 -31.79 -8.22
CA GLU A 622 5.67 -32.50 -8.23
C GLU A 622 5.59 -33.95 -8.73
N THR A 623 4.39 -34.51 -8.87
CA THR A 623 4.22 -35.93 -9.24
C THR A 623 4.19 -36.11 -10.74
N VAL A 624 5.18 -36.82 -11.30
CA VAL A 624 5.25 -37.13 -12.74
C VAL A 624 4.04 -37.97 -13.17
N PRO A 625 3.36 -37.66 -14.29
CA PRO A 625 2.25 -38.46 -14.78
C PRO A 625 2.59 -39.95 -14.97
N GLY A 626 1.66 -40.84 -14.61
CA GLY A 626 1.88 -42.29 -14.60
C GLY A 626 2.50 -42.83 -13.31
N THR A 627 2.85 -41.97 -12.34
CA THR A 627 3.24 -42.42 -11.00
C THR A 627 2.05 -43.03 -10.27
N ALA A 628 2.26 -44.15 -9.56
CA ALA A 628 1.26 -44.76 -8.70
C ALA A 628 0.96 -43.86 -7.48
N THR A 629 -0.19 -43.20 -7.48
CA THR A 629 -0.69 -42.37 -6.39
C THR A 629 -2.21 -42.25 -6.47
N THR A 630 -2.87 -41.96 -5.34
CA THR A 630 -4.29 -41.60 -5.33
C THR A 630 -4.51 -40.08 -5.16
N ALA A 631 -3.45 -39.32 -4.85
CA ALA A 631 -3.52 -37.88 -4.68
C ALA A 631 -3.69 -37.18 -6.04
N GLY A 632 -4.76 -36.39 -6.17
CA GLY A 632 -5.12 -35.72 -7.43
C GLY A 632 -6.00 -36.56 -8.37
N LEU A 633 -6.61 -37.66 -7.89
CA LEU A 633 -7.61 -38.39 -8.67
C LEU A 633 -8.87 -37.51 -8.85
N VAL A 634 -9.39 -37.44 -10.07
CA VAL A 634 -10.66 -36.73 -10.38
C VAL A 634 -11.77 -37.73 -10.67
N ALA A 635 -12.99 -37.38 -10.29
CA ALA A 635 -14.16 -38.22 -10.52
C ALA A 635 -14.46 -38.34 -12.03
N GLY A 636 -14.42 -39.57 -12.55
CA GLY A 636 -14.69 -39.93 -13.93
C GLY A 636 -16.14 -40.37 -14.22
N GLY A 637 -17.04 -40.34 -13.23
CA GLY A 637 -18.47 -40.66 -13.40
C GLY A 637 -18.91 -41.94 -12.70
N MET A 638 -20.24 -42.17 -12.68
CA MET A 638 -20.88 -43.38 -12.12
C MET A 638 -21.24 -44.33 -13.24
N ASN A 639 -20.99 -45.63 -13.11
CA ASN A 639 -21.39 -46.62 -14.12
C ASN A 639 -22.49 -47.54 -13.56
N ASP A 640 -23.57 -47.73 -14.32
CA ASP A 640 -24.63 -48.73 -14.06
C ASP A 640 -24.50 -49.85 -15.09
N ALA A 641 -24.89 -51.08 -14.73
CA ALA A 641 -24.93 -52.23 -15.65
C ALA A 641 -25.95 -52.05 -16.79
N SER A 642 -26.88 -51.09 -16.65
CA SER A 642 -27.98 -50.85 -17.61
C SER A 642 -27.98 -49.45 -18.25
N ALA A 643 -27.13 -48.52 -17.79
CA ALA A 643 -27.07 -47.14 -18.29
C ALA A 643 -25.66 -46.53 -18.20
N THR A 644 -25.23 -45.84 -19.26
CA THR A 644 -23.96 -45.11 -19.29
C THR A 644 -24.08 -43.84 -18.44
N GLY A 645 -23.44 -43.79 -17.27
CA GLY A 645 -23.30 -42.54 -16.54
C GLY A 645 -22.01 -41.82 -16.95
N HIS A 646 -22.11 -40.50 -17.13
CA HIS A 646 -21.01 -39.66 -17.61
C HIS A 646 -20.48 -38.79 -16.48
N GLY A 647 -19.17 -38.76 -16.28
CA GLY A 647 -18.48 -37.76 -15.48
C GLY A 647 -18.01 -36.60 -16.36
N ALA A 648 -18.04 -35.38 -15.83
CA ALA A 648 -17.46 -34.21 -16.50
C ALA A 648 -16.26 -33.71 -15.70
N VAL A 649 -15.12 -33.60 -16.37
CA VAL A 649 -13.91 -32.99 -15.81
C VAL A 649 -13.81 -31.59 -16.38
N ASN A 650 -14.01 -30.59 -15.52
CA ASN A 650 -13.92 -29.18 -15.88
C ASN A 650 -12.49 -28.66 -15.66
N PHE A 651 -12.10 -27.74 -16.53
CA PHE A 651 -10.80 -27.11 -16.50
C PHE A 651 -10.86 -25.78 -15.75
N ASP A 652 -9.98 -25.60 -14.75
CA ASP A 652 -9.77 -24.35 -14.00
C ASP A 652 -9.26 -23.22 -14.92
N VAL A 653 -8.50 -23.57 -15.95
CA VAL A 653 -8.04 -22.67 -17.01
C VAL A 653 -8.44 -23.24 -18.36
N PRO A 654 -9.18 -22.49 -19.20
CA PRO A 654 -9.45 -22.91 -20.57
C PRO A 654 -8.18 -23.13 -21.38
N MET A 655 -8.11 -24.29 -22.04
CA MET A 655 -7.01 -24.66 -22.91
C MET A 655 -7.00 -23.83 -24.21
N ARG A 656 -5.83 -23.71 -24.85
CA ARG A 656 -5.65 -23.01 -26.13
C ARG A 656 -6.58 -23.56 -27.23
N VAL A 657 -6.60 -24.88 -27.35
CA VAL A 657 -7.43 -25.70 -28.24
C VAL A 657 -8.01 -26.88 -27.46
N ALA A 658 -8.98 -27.60 -28.03
CA ALA A 658 -9.40 -28.88 -27.44
C ALA A 658 -8.16 -29.79 -27.33
N PRO A 659 -7.77 -30.22 -26.11
CA PRO A 659 -6.50 -30.90 -25.92
C PRO A 659 -6.57 -32.38 -26.33
N SER A 660 -5.41 -33.00 -26.55
CA SER A 660 -5.29 -34.46 -26.43
C SER A 660 -5.26 -34.83 -24.95
N VAL A 661 -6.09 -35.78 -24.52
CA VAL A 661 -6.19 -36.20 -23.12
C VAL A 661 -5.72 -37.64 -22.99
N ASN A 662 -4.75 -37.87 -22.12
CA ASN A 662 -4.34 -39.19 -21.67
C ASN A 662 -4.81 -39.38 -20.23
N TYR A 663 -5.06 -40.62 -19.82
CA TYR A 663 -5.56 -40.92 -18.48
C TYR A 663 -4.94 -42.18 -17.89
N TRP A 664 -4.94 -42.26 -16.56
CA TRP A 664 -4.36 -43.34 -15.77
C TRP A 664 -5.25 -43.66 -14.56
N ASP A 665 -5.09 -44.86 -14.01
CA ASP A 665 -5.58 -45.18 -12.67
C ASP A 665 -4.61 -44.69 -11.58
N GLY A 666 -4.98 -44.95 -10.33
CA GLY A 666 -4.18 -44.60 -9.15
C GLY A 666 -2.99 -45.53 -8.90
N ALA A 667 -2.83 -46.61 -9.66
CA ALA A 667 -1.63 -47.43 -9.67
C ALA A 667 -0.67 -47.05 -10.81
N GLY A 668 -1.01 -46.01 -11.60
CA GLY A 668 -0.17 -45.53 -12.70
C GLY A 668 -0.33 -46.32 -14.01
N ASN A 669 -1.35 -47.19 -14.12
CA ASN A 669 -1.60 -47.91 -15.36
C ASN A 669 -2.30 -46.99 -16.37
N ALA A 670 -1.70 -46.84 -17.55
CA ALA A 670 -2.26 -46.03 -18.62
C ALA A 670 -3.58 -46.61 -19.14
N SER A 671 -4.51 -45.73 -19.51
CA SER A 671 -5.84 -46.09 -20.03
C SER A 671 -6.69 -46.95 -19.07
N LYS A 672 -6.43 -46.87 -17.77
CA LYS A 672 -7.19 -47.55 -16.71
C LYS A 672 -7.83 -46.52 -15.77
N MET A 673 -8.71 -47.00 -14.89
CA MET A 673 -9.32 -46.16 -13.86
C MET A 673 -9.38 -46.86 -12.50
N SER A 674 -9.51 -46.04 -11.45
CA SER A 674 -9.65 -46.45 -10.05
C SER A 674 -11.11 -46.44 -9.61
N TYR A 675 -11.51 -47.38 -8.76
CA TYR A 675 -12.79 -47.32 -8.06
C TYR A 675 -12.68 -47.98 -6.67
N PRO A 676 -13.45 -47.53 -5.67
CA PRO A 676 -13.49 -48.17 -4.36
C PRO A 676 -14.26 -49.50 -4.42
N THR A 677 -13.73 -50.57 -3.84
CA THR A 677 -14.42 -51.87 -3.78
C THR A 677 -15.31 -51.94 -2.54
N SER A 678 -16.61 -51.65 -2.68
CA SER A 678 -17.59 -51.57 -1.58
C SER A 678 -17.20 -50.57 -0.47
N ASN A 679 -17.94 -50.47 0.65
CA ASN A 679 -17.83 -49.35 1.61
C ASN A 679 -16.48 -49.21 2.36
N THR A 680 -15.47 -50.02 2.03
CA THR A 680 -14.15 -50.02 2.63
C THR A 680 -13.18 -49.10 1.87
N SER A 681 -12.12 -48.63 2.55
CA SER A 681 -11.07 -47.75 2.00
C SER A 681 -10.14 -48.42 0.95
N THR A 682 -10.52 -49.59 0.45
CA THR A 682 -9.76 -50.39 -0.51
C THR A 682 -10.10 -49.99 -1.95
N TRP A 683 -9.07 -49.68 -2.73
CA TRP A 683 -9.18 -49.28 -4.13
C TRP A 683 -8.84 -50.43 -5.08
N ASN A 684 -9.59 -50.55 -6.17
CA ASN A 684 -9.23 -51.37 -7.33
C ASN A 684 -8.67 -50.47 -8.43
N HIS A 685 -7.44 -50.78 -8.86
CA HIS A 685 -6.66 -50.05 -9.87
C HIS A 685 -6.37 -50.91 -11.10
N ASN A 686 -7.39 -51.61 -11.62
CA ASN A 686 -7.23 -52.42 -12.84
C ASN A 686 -8.54 -52.53 -13.63
N ALA A 687 -9.43 -51.55 -13.48
CA ALA A 687 -10.66 -51.54 -14.23
C ALA A 687 -10.33 -51.28 -15.71
N THR A 688 -10.45 -52.31 -16.54
CA THR A 688 -10.60 -52.14 -18.00
C THR A 688 -12.05 -51.82 -18.28
N ILE A 689 -12.50 -50.70 -17.72
CA ILE A 689 -13.72 -50.07 -18.19
C ILE A 689 -13.30 -49.44 -19.52
N ASN A 690 -14.22 -49.33 -20.49
CA ASN A 690 -13.96 -48.59 -21.71
C ASN A 690 -14.47 -47.15 -21.56
N PRO A 691 -13.98 -46.30 -20.61
CA PRO A 691 -14.42 -44.92 -20.58
C PRO A 691 -13.79 -44.25 -21.79
N GLY A 692 -14.59 -44.01 -22.82
CA GLY A 692 -14.18 -43.11 -23.87
C GLY A 692 -13.90 -41.76 -23.21
N ILE A 693 -12.76 -41.16 -23.54
CA ILE A 693 -12.66 -39.71 -23.43
C ILE A 693 -13.45 -39.15 -24.61
N PHE A 694 -14.53 -38.43 -24.34
CA PHE A 694 -15.37 -37.82 -25.37
C PHE A 694 -15.76 -36.39 -24.96
N ASN A 695 -16.39 -35.67 -25.88
CA ASN A 695 -16.74 -34.24 -25.70
C ASN A 695 -15.54 -33.39 -25.25
N VAL A 696 -14.34 -33.69 -25.77
CA VAL A 696 -13.15 -32.93 -25.43
C VAL A 696 -13.27 -31.52 -25.99
N SER A 697 -13.22 -30.55 -25.08
CA SER A 697 -13.36 -29.13 -25.38
C SER A 697 -12.23 -28.34 -24.71
N LYS A 698 -12.17 -27.03 -25.00
CA LYS A 698 -11.23 -26.13 -24.32
C LYS A 698 -11.47 -26.03 -22.80
N ASN A 699 -12.68 -26.36 -22.34
CA ASN A 699 -13.11 -26.15 -20.95
C ASN A 699 -13.16 -27.46 -20.14
N GLY A 700 -12.89 -28.60 -20.76
CA GLY A 700 -13.03 -29.89 -20.10
C GLY A 700 -13.28 -31.03 -21.06
N PHE A 701 -13.47 -32.20 -20.50
CA PHE A 701 -13.84 -33.42 -21.23
C PHE A 701 -14.83 -34.24 -20.42
N SER A 702 -15.48 -35.18 -21.08
CA SER A 702 -16.33 -36.18 -20.43
C SER A 702 -15.68 -37.55 -20.45
N THR A 703 -15.99 -38.31 -19.42
CA THR A 703 -15.57 -39.69 -19.21
C THR A 703 -16.81 -40.56 -19.07
N GLY A 704 -16.83 -41.73 -19.71
CA GLY A 704 -17.96 -42.66 -19.58
C GLY A 704 -17.84 -43.86 -20.52
N GLY A 705 -18.42 -45.00 -20.12
CA GLY A 705 -18.38 -46.23 -20.90
C GLY A 705 -19.06 -47.41 -20.21
N PRO A 706 -19.38 -48.49 -20.94
CA PRO A 706 -20.03 -49.66 -20.35
C PRO A 706 -19.11 -50.31 -19.31
N ASN A 707 -19.66 -50.65 -18.14
CA ASN A 707 -18.96 -51.36 -17.07
C ASN A 707 -19.70 -52.65 -16.69
N ALA A 708 -18.93 -53.66 -16.29
CA ALA A 708 -19.43 -54.94 -15.78
C ALA A 708 -19.80 -54.90 -14.28
N VAL A 709 -19.50 -53.80 -13.56
CA VAL A 709 -19.73 -53.64 -12.11
C VAL A 709 -20.74 -52.52 -11.85
N PRO A 710 -21.96 -52.82 -11.33
CA PRO A 710 -22.98 -51.81 -11.03
C PRO A 710 -22.61 -50.90 -9.85
N HIS A 711 -23.01 -49.62 -9.90
CA HIS A 711 -23.12 -48.67 -8.77
C HIS A 711 -21.81 -48.25 -8.07
N VAL A 712 -20.73 -48.02 -8.82
CA VAL A 712 -19.49 -47.46 -8.22
C VAL A 712 -19.02 -46.21 -8.95
N GLN A 713 -18.65 -45.18 -8.18
CA GLN A 713 -17.99 -43.98 -8.70
C GLN A 713 -16.56 -44.32 -9.13
N SER A 714 -16.22 -43.91 -10.34
CA SER A 714 -14.91 -44.14 -10.93
C SER A 714 -14.05 -42.88 -10.90
N PHE A 715 -12.74 -43.04 -10.87
CA PHE A 715 -11.77 -41.96 -10.72
C PHE A 715 -10.58 -42.19 -11.67
N ILE A 716 -10.06 -41.10 -12.22
CA ILE A 716 -8.90 -41.13 -13.11
C ILE A 716 -7.91 -40.05 -12.72
N HIS A 717 -6.65 -40.26 -13.07
CA HIS A 717 -5.75 -39.16 -13.36
C HIS A 717 -5.80 -38.83 -14.85
N TYR A 718 -5.45 -37.60 -15.20
CA TYR A 718 -5.31 -37.21 -16.59
C TYR A 718 -4.13 -36.25 -16.80
N THR A 719 -3.70 -36.19 -18.06
CA THR A 719 -2.97 -35.08 -18.63
C THR A 719 -3.76 -34.55 -19.82
N ALA A 720 -3.71 -33.25 -20.04
CA ALA A 720 -4.33 -32.61 -21.19
C ALA A 720 -3.29 -31.72 -21.86
N SER A 721 -3.01 -31.98 -23.13
CA SER A 721 -2.01 -31.26 -23.92
C SER A 721 -2.66 -30.50 -25.08
N ALA A 722 -2.42 -29.21 -25.12
CA ALA A 722 -2.77 -28.28 -26.19
C ALA A 722 -1.52 -27.48 -26.62
N ARG A 723 -0.32 -28.05 -26.46
CA ARG A 723 0.96 -27.40 -26.78
C ARG A 723 1.03 -26.96 -28.25
N LEU A 724 1.89 -25.98 -28.50
CA LEU A 724 2.19 -25.43 -29.82
C LEU A 724 3.27 -26.25 -30.53
#